data_AF-A0A4Q0T221-F1
#
_entry.id   AF-A0A4Q0T221-F1
#
_cell.length_a   1.000
_cell.length_b   1.000
_cell.length_c   1.000
_cell.angle_alpha   90.00
_cell.angle_beta   90.00
_cell.angle_gamma   90.00
#
_symmetry.space_group_name_H-M   'P 1'
#
loop_
_entity.id
_entity.type
_entity.pdbx_description
1 polymer ?
#
loop_
_entity_poly.entity_id
_entity_poly.type
_entity_poly.pdbx_seq_one_letter_code
_entity_poly.pdbx_strand_id
1 'polypeptide(L)'
;MKLRLLRFAASLWILLGLSLGLAPQAAWGAPSSPADRADASPPIALPDNVTIPGPLASFLRLAGISQKIAPAEVLPLLTRNVYLQGFQNGQPTEFLRLLDRYVAQARELQILAGQTSTIRVTNCADAGTLIQILGYRLRNGCGDHASLETANPERAFLTIDSNFPLTDLEEALQKGTPFVLPYQSTHVPALFHESDWISLSAGQRQGYSNLIDILINDPAIARLYWAFSKMDVETRNALQTSLSLRKLLPFNPTLDFYGSQISIRSGRVLVPGGPTAEPAWKSLAGASPDSPSDFTMKLLARDNGWLAAYFDVLSRVSPEEREHLTAVPRLQHLYEDFHTADTKGNASIGVFRHGSDLLILDTRVSWDANGQPHVPGNLEAWRQILSQHSNLKIVREYSKRSRSLDQPEQLLEEMTAFARIRTDTGPLQLYLTLCEIDRGRAPGHQLSPQTVTFLSSHFTLLSNWLLTFSEFPALDDESIVHFVNVAASISKMPNQALHSNVLGAFQANIGLWEILARQGQIPTADLNASWQKTIQPFAKIASPIQLFDATTDSVKELLVASGAPPNSPPSELIDRLAGPVQNSPDGQRMHDELASRIRSVLEDQRLVSLDTLFALSDGLTEMQKGSPKSTDALLALAGELREFEMPRQIFTNSEKINWAPAVYTSHHAELQVQTDLTKVIKAPGTRAQLEAARGQLAPFLRDTLVGLNYAYYEPPGAQILHINPLFVRSHDFLGISVIGSDLIWQPPVLLGAGISAGGGAYLMGSLADLPYSLATAEADFIVPENVQALIWRELVPDMLADASFARWWNVTPDELHAVGLYQRAGEELLRGSEKDPQLRARVASILSVRMDPRRLERISQALPHEKETASLLPLLMPADTFYLAAEYRKLYPGEAAASGPAGKELQDLCQRAPAEANWEHLSRDFGVAHPTLAHTNARDLLNLQPFPYSGGYTSRLFGESLESNNLYWARLADEMGYPPVMLNRLVPELTRHMISKIFATDLEDWPAMVRAMHETGDDLRRGKIASLRKTSTPSTEQAENIVPAQ
;
A
#
# COMPACT_ATOMS: atom_id res chain seq x y z
N MET A 1 -36.51 -16.31 9.39
CA MET A 1 -36.95 -17.30 10.41
C MET A 1 -36.66 -16.72 11.80
N LYS A 2 -37.63 -16.72 12.73
CA LYS A 2 -37.49 -16.15 14.09
C LYS A 2 -37.40 -17.27 15.15
N LEU A 3 -36.90 -16.92 16.34
CA LEU A 3 -36.87 -17.70 17.60
C LEU A 3 -35.98 -18.96 17.61
N ARG A 4 -34.90 -18.92 18.42
CA ARG A 4 -34.76 -19.65 19.71
C ARG A 4 -33.32 -19.56 20.24
N LEU A 5 -33.13 -18.87 21.36
CA LEU A 5 -32.52 -19.39 22.60
C LEU A 5 -32.28 -18.25 23.60
N LEU A 6 -32.67 -18.48 24.85
CA LEU A 6 -32.60 -17.53 25.96
C LEU A 6 -32.50 -18.37 27.25
N ARG A 7 -31.71 -17.90 28.23
CA ARG A 7 -31.47 -18.46 29.58
C ARG A 7 -30.45 -19.61 29.65
N PHE A 8 -29.37 -19.38 30.41
CA PHE A 8 -29.30 -19.77 31.83
C PHE A 8 -28.27 -18.91 32.59
N ALA A 9 -28.51 -18.62 33.87
CA ALA A 9 -27.64 -17.83 34.76
C ALA A 9 -27.91 -18.16 36.25
N ALA A 10 -26.91 -17.94 37.14
CA ALA A 10 -26.89 -18.22 38.59
C ALA A 10 -26.99 -19.74 38.98
N SER A 11 -26.54 -20.27 40.14
CA SER A 11 -26.25 -19.78 41.51
C SER A 11 -25.52 -20.90 42.33
N LEU A 12 -24.90 -20.77 43.53
CA LEU A 12 -24.37 -19.65 44.35
C LEU A 12 -23.72 -20.19 45.69
N TRP A 13 -22.53 -19.69 46.11
CA TRP A 13 -22.01 -19.59 47.51
C TRP A 13 -21.46 -20.79 48.36
N ILE A 14 -20.67 -20.41 49.41
CA ILE A 14 -20.29 -21.10 50.70
C ILE A 14 -18.97 -21.93 50.74
N LEU A 15 -18.06 -21.90 51.75
CA LEU A 15 -17.64 -20.90 52.80
C LEU A 15 -16.25 -21.25 53.47
N LEU A 16 -15.44 -20.22 53.77
CA LEU A 16 -14.60 -19.91 54.99
C LEU A 16 -13.50 -20.87 55.59
N GLY A 17 -12.35 -20.27 55.97
CA GLY A 17 -11.35 -20.83 56.91
C GLY A 17 -10.27 -19.82 57.34
N LEU A 18 -10.14 -19.51 58.63
CA LEU A 18 -9.20 -18.52 59.21
C LEU A 18 -7.95 -19.16 59.82
N SER A 19 -6.80 -18.45 59.83
CA SER A 19 -5.94 -18.31 61.03
C SER A 19 -4.87 -17.21 60.89
N LEU A 20 -4.48 -16.63 62.04
CA LEU A 20 -3.58 -15.47 62.19
C LEU A 20 -2.09 -15.84 62.12
N GLY A 21 -1.22 -14.85 61.86
CA GLY A 21 0.24 -15.02 62.02
C GLY A 21 1.12 -13.77 61.85
N LEU A 22 1.08 -12.84 62.82
CA LEU A 22 2.15 -11.91 63.25
C LEU A 22 2.88 -11.01 62.22
N ALA A 23 2.81 -9.69 62.47
CA ALA A 23 3.76 -8.70 61.96
C ALA A 23 5.03 -8.62 62.83
N PRO A 24 6.12 -8.01 62.32
CA PRO A 24 6.73 -6.92 63.09
C PRO A 24 7.00 -5.65 62.26
N GLN A 25 7.44 -4.62 62.97
CA GLN A 25 7.44 -3.21 62.54
C GLN A 25 8.69 -2.78 61.74
N ALA A 26 8.45 -1.72 60.97
CA ALA A 26 9.35 -0.77 60.34
C ALA A 26 10.79 -0.61 60.90
N ALA A 27 11.72 -0.38 59.96
CA ALA A 27 12.85 0.52 60.14
C ALA A 27 13.04 1.36 58.86
N TRP A 28 13.04 2.69 58.97
CA TRP A 28 13.45 3.58 57.88
C TRP A 28 14.98 3.63 57.79
N GLY A 29 15.52 3.54 56.57
CA GLY A 29 16.94 3.76 56.28
C GLY A 29 17.10 4.54 54.98
N ALA A 30 17.64 5.75 55.07
CA ALA A 30 18.08 6.53 53.90
C ALA A 30 19.38 5.93 53.32
N PRO A 31 19.72 6.20 52.05
CA PRO A 31 20.57 5.30 51.27
C PRO A 31 22.06 5.40 51.59
N SER A 32 22.73 4.25 51.58
CA SER A 32 24.18 4.15 51.43
C SER A 32 24.52 3.71 50.01
N SER A 33 25.36 4.48 49.32
CA SER A 33 25.90 4.11 48.01
C SER A 33 26.96 3.01 48.14
N PRO A 34 26.86 1.90 47.39
CA PRO A 34 27.99 1.03 47.09
C PRO A 34 28.56 1.37 45.71
N ALA A 35 29.88 1.52 45.62
CA ALA A 35 30.58 1.69 44.36
C ALA A 35 30.59 0.40 43.52
N ASP A 36 30.73 0.58 42.20
CA ASP A 36 31.25 -0.36 41.20
C ASP A 36 31.13 -1.86 41.51
N ARG A 37 29.96 -2.40 41.15
CA ARG A 37 29.91 -3.72 40.53
C ARG A 37 29.45 -3.57 39.09
N ALA A 38 30.38 -3.78 38.17
CA ALA A 38 30.03 -4.16 36.81
C ALA A 38 29.41 -5.57 36.87
N ASP A 39 28.08 -5.64 37.00
CA ASP A 39 27.35 -6.87 36.74
C ASP A 39 27.55 -7.21 35.27
N ALA A 40 28.40 -8.21 35.02
CA ALA A 40 28.59 -8.77 33.69
C ALA A 40 27.23 -9.28 33.20
N SER A 41 26.81 -8.80 32.03
CA SER A 41 25.62 -9.30 31.35
C SER A 41 25.67 -10.84 31.30
N PRO A 42 24.57 -11.55 31.60
CA PRO A 42 24.58 -13.01 31.51
C PRO A 42 24.97 -13.42 30.08
N PRO A 43 25.77 -14.50 29.92
CA PRO A 43 26.23 -14.91 28.61
C PRO A 43 25.04 -15.17 27.69
N ILE A 44 25.10 -14.60 26.48
CA ILE A 44 24.10 -14.81 25.43
C ILE A 44 23.99 -16.32 25.20
N ALA A 45 22.82 -16.89 25.52
CA ALA A 45 22.54 -18.29 25.23
C ALA A 45 22.61 -18.50 23.71
N LEU A 46 23.59 -19.29 23.26
CA LEU A 46 23.69 -19.65 21.85
C LEU A 46 22.41 -20.42 21.46
N PRO A 47 21.68 -19.98 20.41
CA PRO A 47 20.47 -20.65 19.99
C PRO A 47 20.78 -22.08 19.51
N ASP A 48 19.90 -23.03 19.84
CA ASP A 48 20.02 -24.39 19.31
C ASP A 48 19.84 -24.37 17.78
N ASN A 49 20.62 -25.18 17.08
CA ASN A 49 20.47 -25.37 15.64
C ASN A 49 19.54 -26.55 15.36
N VAL A 50 18.35 -26.26 14.84
CA VAL A 50 17.36 -27.27 14.45
C VAL A 50 17.61 -27.74 13.02
N THR A 51 17.41 -29.03 12.79
CA THR A 51 17.71 -29.68 11.50
C THR A 51 16.47 -29.72 10.61
N ILE A 52 16.53 -29.03 9.48
CA ILE A 52 15.54 -29.13 8.40
C ILE A 52 15.82 -30.39 7.58
N PRO A 53 14.86 -31.34 7.45
CA PRO A 53 15.04 -32.54 6.65
C PRO A 53 15.13 -32.24 5.14
N GLY A 54 16.13 -32.82 4.48
CA GLY A 54 16.39 -32.62 3.06
C GLY A 54 16.90 -31.21 2.68
N PRO A 55 17.09 -30.95 1.37
CA PRO A 55 17.59 -29.68 0.86
C PRO A 55 16.70 -28.49 1.25
N LEU A 56 17.31 -27.40 1.72
CA LEU A 56 16.58 -26.21 2.18
C LEU A 56 15.63 -25.66 1.11
N ALA A 57 16.08 -25.54 -0.15
CA ALA A 57 15.25 -24.99 -1.23
C ALA A 57 13.94 -25.78 -1.44
N SER A 58 13.99 -27.10 -1.34
CA SER A 58 12.81 -27.98 -1.39
C SER A 58 11.90 -27.79 -0.19
N PHE A 59 12.45 -27.68 1.03
CA PHE A 59 11.66 -27.40 2.23
C PHE A 59 10.97 -26.03 2.17
N LEU A 60 11.69 -24.98 1.77
CA LEU A 60 11.13 -23.62 1.64
C LEU A 60 9.99 -23.58 0.63
N ARG A 61 10.15 -24.26 -0.52
CA ARG A 61 9.11 -24.39 -1.55
C ARG A 61 7.83 -25.05 -1.02
N LEU A 62 7.94 -26.14 -0.25
CA LEU A 62 6.77 -26.80 0.35
C LEU A 62 6.18 -26.04 1.54
N ALA A 63 6.99 -25.25 2.25
CA ALA A 63 6.54 -24.39 3.36
C ALA A 63 5.94 -23.05 2.88
N GLY A 64 5.95 -22.76 1.57
CA GLY A 64 5.49 -21.49 1.01
C GLY A 64 6.37 -20.30 1.40
N ILE A 65 7.68 -20.52 1.49
CA ILE A 65 8.68 -19.52 1.92
C ILE A 65 9.60 -19.17 0.74
N SER A 66 9.89 -17.87 0.58
CA SER A 66 10.83 -17.39 -0.45
C SER A 66 12.22 -18.03 -0.31
N GLN A 67 12.82 -18.46 -1.41
CA GLN A 67 14.16 -19.08 -1.40
C GLN A 67 15.30 -18.07 -1.21
N LYS A 68 14.99 -16.75 -1.16
CA LYS A 68 15.95 -15.66 -0.93
C LYS A 68 16.06 -15.23 0.55
N ILE A 69 15.40 -15.94 1.47
CA ILE A 69 15.43 -15.63 2.92
C ILE A 69 16.76 -16.04 3.58
N ALA A 70 17.07 -15.41 4.71
CA ALA A 70 18.19 -15.83 5.56
C ALA A 70 17.79 -17.04 6.43
N PRO A 71 18.71 -17.97 6.75
CA PRO A 71 18.43 -19.15 7.57
C PRO A 71 17.74 -18.86 8.92
N ALA A 72 17.98 -17.69 9.51
CA ALA A 72 17.36 -17.27 10.77
C ALA A 72 15.85 -16.96 10.67
N GLU A 73 15.35 -16.62 9.47
CA GLU A 73 13.92 -16.34 9.25
C GLU A 73 13.12 -17.60 8.86
N VAL A 74 13.78 -18.75 8.63
CA VAL A 74 13.13 -20.01 8.21
C VAL A 74 12.05 -20.45 9.19
N LEU A 75 12.40 -20.59 10.48
CA LEU A 75 11.46 -21.05 11.51
C LEU A 75 10.38 -20.00 11.81
N PRO A 76 10.69 -18.69 11.95
CA PRO A 76 9.67 -17.64 12.01
C PRO A 76 8.63 -17.75 10.89
N LEU A 77 9.05 -17.77 9.62
CA LEU A 77 8.15 -17.77 8.47
C LEU A 77 7.38 -19.11 8.33
N LEU A 78 8.02 -20.24 8.64
CA LEU A 78 7.35 -21.54 8.76
C LEU A 78 6.18 -21.46 9.75
N THR A 79 6.44 -20.97 10.97
CA THR A 79 5.41 -20.90 12.00
C THR A 79 4.27 -19.97 11.63
N ARG A 80 4.60 -18.84 10.99
CA ARG A 80 3.63 -17.88 10.44
C ARG A 80 2.69 -18.54 9.44
N ASN A 81 3.24 -19.24 8.44
CA ASN A 81 2.45 -19.92 7.42
C ASN A 81 1.63 -21.08 8.01
N VAL A 82 2.16 -21.83 8.98
CA VAL A 82 1.41 -22.90 9.67
C VAL A 82 0.20 -22.35 10.45
N TYR A 83 0.34 -21.30 11.26
CA TYR A 83 -0.81 -20.82 12.05
C TYR A 83 -1.86 -20.08 11.21
N LEU A 84 -1.46 -19.40 10.13
CA LEU A 84 -2.37 -18.66 9.24
C LEU A 84 -3.04 -19.54 8.18
N GLN A 85 -2.28 -20.43 7.53
CA GLN A 85 -2.72 -21.19 6.36
C GLN A 85 -2.86 -22.70 6.65
N GLY A 86 -2.22 -23.20 7.72
CA GLY A 86 -2.20 -24.63 8.02
C GLY A 86 -3.50 -25.20 8.60
N PHE A 87 -4.37 -24.36 9.16
CA PHE A 87 -5.61 -24.80 9.80
C PHE A 87 -6.83 -23.99 9.37
N GLN A 88 -7.91 -24.66 9.01
CA GLN A 88 -9.23 -24.05 8.76
C GLN A 88 -10.26 -24.71 9.66
N ASN A 89 -10.98 -23.91 10.47
CA ASN A 89 -11.93 -24.42 11.48
C ASN A 89 -11.34 -25.50 12.42
N GLY A 90 -10.04 -25.40 12.72
CA GLY A 90 -9.31 -26.36 13.55
C GLY A 90 -8.95 -27.69 12.85
N GLN A 91 -9.17 -27.81 11.54
CA GLN A 91 -8.74 -28.96 10.73
C GLN A 91 -7.52 -28.61 9.89
N PRO A 92 -6.54 -29.53 9.71
CA PRO A 92 -5.42 -29.35 8.78
C PRO A 92 -5.90 -29.09 7.36
N THR A 93 -5.40 -28.00 6.75
CA THR A 93 -5.58 -27.69 5.33
C THR A 93 -4.73 -28.59 4.45
N GLU A 94 -4.94 -28.53 3.13
CA GLU A 94 -4.12 -29.32 2.21
C GLU A 94 -2.66 -28.85 2.19
N PHE A 95 -2.40 -27.54 2.36
CA PHE A 95 -1.05 -27.01 2.58
C PHE A 95 -0.33 -27.72 3.74
N LEU A 96 -0.97 -27.82 4.91
CA LEU A 96 -0.33 -28.45 6.07
C LEU A 96 -0.08 -29.95 5.87
N ARG A 97 -1.03 -30.65 5.23
CA ARG A 97 -0.88 -32.07 4.91
C ARG A 97 0.27 -32.32 3.95
N LEU A 98 0.41 -31.49 2.92
CA LEU A 98 1.50 -31.60 1.95
C LEU A 98 2.86 -31.33 2.62
N LEU A 99 2.94 -30.32 3.49
CA LEU A 99 4.16 -30.01 4.25
C LEU A 99 4.55 -31.14 5.22
N ASP A 100 3.62 -31.68 6.01
CA ASP A 100 3.87 -32.80 6.93
C ASP A 100 4.31 -34.07 6.17
N ARG A 101 3.62 -34.40 5.07
CA ARG A 101 4.00 -35.52 4.19
C ARG A 101 5.35 -35.31 3.52
N TYR A 102 5.69 -34.09 3.10
CA TYR A 102 7.03 -33.76 2.59
C TYR A 102 8.09 -33.99 3.66
N VAL A 103 7.89 -33.52 4.88
CA VAL A 103 8.82 -33.71 6.00
C VAL A 103 9.05 -35.21 6.28
N ALA A 104 8.00 -36.04 6.20
CA ALA A 104 8.13 -37.49 6.31
C ALA A 104 8.93 -38.10 5.13
N GLN A 105 8.59 -37.76 3.88
CA GLN A 105 9.29 -38.25 2.68
C GLN A 105 10.76 -37.81 2.65
N ALA A 106 11.05 -36.58 3.07
CA ALA A 106 12.40 -36.04 3.16
C ALA A 106 13.24 -36.77 4.22
N ARG A 107 12.65 -37.19 5.35
CA ARG A 107 13.32 -38.05 6.34
C ARG A 107 13.63 -39.44 5.78
N GLU A 108 12.72 -40.05 5.00
CA GLU A 108 13.00 -41.32 4.29
C GLU A 108 14.16 -41.18 3.29
N LEU A 109 14.18 -40.09 2.50
CA LEU A 109 15.26 -39.77 1.56
C LEU A 109 16.59 -39.47 2.28
N GLN A 110 16.55 -38.83 3.46
CA GLN A 110 17.72 -38.56 4.29
C GLN A 110 18.37 -39.85 4.80
N ILE A 111 17.57 -40.84 5.17
CA ILE A 111 18.04 -42.18 5.57
C ILE A 111 18.72 -42.88 4.38
N LEU A 112 18.13 -42.81 3.18
CA LEU A 112 18.70 -43.36 1.95
C LEU A 112 20.01 -42.67 1.53
N ALA A 113 20.13 -41.36 1.76
CA ALA A 113 21.33 -40.56 1.48
C ALA A 113 22.52 -40.88 2.41
N GLY A 114 22.24 -41.52 3.56
CA GLY A 114 23.21 -41.99 4.53
C GLY A 114 24.12 -40.91 5.13
N GLN A 115 25.22 -41.34 5.75
CA GLN A 115 26.23 -40.43 6.32
C GLN A 115 26.89 -39.54 5.26
N THR A 116 26.90 -39.97 4.00
CA THR A 116 27.39 -39.22 2.84
C THR A 116 26.47 -38.08 2.41
N SER A 117 25.26 -37.96 2.97
CA SER A 117 24.24 -36.98 2.58
C SER A 117 24.06 -36.86 1.06
N THR A 118 24.13 -38.00 0.37
CA THR A 118 24.11 -38.10 -1.09
C THR A 118 23.33 -39.34 -1.48
N ILE A 119 22.23 -39.17 -2.19
CA ILE A 119 21.48 -40.27 -2.79
C ILE A 119 22.27 -40.74 -4.01
N ARG A 120 22.60 -42.03 -4.05
CA ARG A 120 23.35 -42.65 -5.15
C ARG A 120 22.64 -43.90 -5.64
N VAL A 121 22.28 -43.92 -6.92
CA VAL A 121 21.76 -45.09 -7.62
C VAL A 121 22.82 -45.52 -8.63
N THR A 122 23.47 -46.65 -8.38
CA THR A 122 24.57 -47.14 -9.22
C THR A 122 24.10 -48.00 -10.39
N ASN A 123 22.96 -48.68 -10.26
CA ASN A 123 22.33 -49.47 -11.31
C ASN A 123 20.82 -49.62 -11.07
N CYS A 124 20.11 -50.26 -12.00
CA CYS A 124 18.65 -50.47 -11.96
C CYS A 124 18.13 -51.15 -10.68
N ALA A 125 18.87 -52.11 -10.11
CA ALA A 125 18.45 -52.82 -8.91
C ALA A 125 18.47 -51.92 -7.67
N ASP A 126 19.40 -50.96 -7.62
CA ASP A 126 19.52 -49.99 -6.51
C ASP A 126 18.42 -48.92 -6.56
N ALA A 127 17.76 -48.74 -7.71
CA ALA A 127 16.76 -47.70 -7.92
C ALA A 127 15.42 -47.98 -7.20
N GLY A 128 15.13 -49.25 -6.90
CA GLY A 128 13.80 -49.69 -6.44
C GLY A 128 13.30 -48.97 -5.19
N THR A 129 14.14 -48.83 -4.17
CA THR A 129 13.80 -48.12 -2.93
C THR A 129 13.62 -46.62 -3.18
N LEU A 130 14.47 -46.00 -4.01
CA LEU A 130 14.33 -44.58 -4.34
C LEU A 130 13.00 -44.31 -5.06
N ILE A 131 12.71 -45.01 -6.17
CA ILE A 131 11.49 -44.74 -6.94
C ILE A 131 10.22 -45.01 -6.12
N GLN A 132 10.22 -46.02 -5.24
CA GLN A 132 9.13 -46.27 -4.31
C GLN A 132 8.95 -45.10 -3.32
N ILE A 133 10.05 -44.57 -2.77
CA ILE A 133 10.02 -43.40 -1.87
C ILE A 133 9.49 -42.16 -2.62
N LEU A 134 9.82 -42.01 -3.90
CA LEU A 134 9.36 -40.92 -4.76
C LEU A 134 7.91 -41.10 -5.25
N GLY A 135 7.28 -42.27 -5.07
CA GLY A 135 5.91 -42.55 -5.52
C GLY A 135 5.79 -43.07 -6.95
N TYR A 136 6.88 -43.53 -7.55
CA TYR A 136 6.93 -44.05 -8.92
C TYR A 136 7.26 -45.54 -8.98
N ARG A 137 7.01 -46.15 -10.14
CA ARG A 137 7.51 -47.48 -10.50
C ARG A 137 8.01 -47.46 -11.95
N LEU A 138 8.89 -48.40 -12.29
CA LEU A 138 9.32 -48.61 -13.67
C LEU A 138 8.19 -49.24 -14.49
N ARG A 139 7.87 -48.67 -15.65
CA ARG A 139 6.84 -49.18 -16.56
C ARG A 139 7.29 -50.43 -17.32
N ASN A 140 8.50 -50.40 -17.85
CA ASN A 140 9.06 -51.44 -18.75
C ASN A 140 10.41 -52.03 -18.27
N GLY A 141 10.80 -51.79 -17.00
CA GLY A 141 12.16 -52.06 -16.52
C GLY A 141 13.16 -50.96 -16.92
N CYS A 142 14.46 -51.27 -16.89
CA CYS A 142 15.53 -50.32 -17.25
C CYS A 142 16.17 -50.62 -18.62
N GLY A 143 16.92 -49.64 -19.16
CA GLY A 143 17.49 -49.64 -20.52
C GLY A 143 16.84 -48.57 -21.41
N ASP A 144 17.08 -48.62 -22.73
CA ASP A 144 16.69 -47.58 -23.71
C ASP A 144 15.19 -47.17 -23.75
N HIS A 145 14.33 -47.88 -23.03
CA HIS A 145 12.88 -47.61 -22.91
C HIS A 145 12.41 -47.49 -21.44
N ALA A 146 13.34 -47.27 -20.51
CA ALA A 146 13.04 -47.01 -19.11
C ALA A 146 12.20 -45.73 -18.99
N SER A 147 11.08 -45.85 -18.28
CA SER A 147 10.18 -44.72 -17.99
C SER A 147 9.52 -44.94 -16.63
N LEU A 148 9.39 -43.86 -15.88
CA LEU A 148 8.75 -43.84 -14.57
C LEU A 148 7.25 -43.54 -14.75
N GLU A 149 6.41 -44.38 -14.16
CA GLU A 149 4.97 -44.15 -14.07
C GLU A 149 4.53 -44.00 -12.61
N THR A 150 3.56 -43.11 -12.39
CA THR A 150 3.04 -42.79 -11.05
C THR A 150 2.41 -44.03 -10.41
N ALA A 151 2.99 -44.48 -9.29
CA ALA A 151 2.50 -45.61 -8.49
C ALA A 151 1.72 -45.15 -7.25
N ASN A 152 2.11 -44.01 -6.67
CA ASN A 152 1.41 -43.34 -5.58
C ASN A 152 1.30 -41.84 -5.93
N PRO A 153 0.10 -41.34 -6.29
CA PRO A 153 -0.09 -39.94 -6.69
C PRO A 153 0.30 -38.92 -5.63
N GLU A 154 0.11 -39.21 -4.34
CA GLU A 154 0.45 -38.27 -3.26
C GLU A 154 1.97 -38.11 -3.12
N ARG A 155 2.73 -39.22 -3.14
CA ARG A 155 4.20 -39.19 -3.09
C ARG A 155 4.81 -38.63 -4.38
N ALA A 156 4.22 -38.91 -5.53
CA ALA A 156 4.64 -38.38 -6.83
C ALA A 156 4.42 -36.86 -6.94
N PHE A 157 3.29 -36.36 -6.43
CA PHE A 157 3.04 -34.91 -6.36
C PHE A 157 4.12 -34.20 -5.53
N LEU A 158 4.46 -34.73 -4.35
CA LEU A 158 5.51 -34.17 -3.49
C LEU A 158 6.90 -34.25 -4.13
N THR A 159 7.21 -35.32 -4.87
CA THR A 159 8.46 -35.42 -5.65
C THR A 159 8.58 -34.31 -6.69
N ILE A 160 7.50 -34.05 -7.46
CA ILE A 160 7.48 -32.98 -8.46
C ILE A 160 7.57 -31.61 -7.79
N ASP A 161 6.72 -31.33 -6.79
CA ASP A 161 6.64 -30.00 -6.20
C ASP A 161 7.79 -29.69 -5.22
N SER A 162 8.52 -30.69 -4.73
CA SER A 162 9.80 -30.46 -4.03
C SER A 162 10.98 -30.20 -4.98
N ASN A 163 10.73 -30.17 -6.29
CA ASN A 163 11.72 -29.99 -7.35
C ASN A 163 12.81 -31.08 -7.33
N PHE A 164 12.43 -32.33 -7.07
CA PHE A 164 13.34 -33.47 -7.23
C PHE A 164 13.65 -33.68 -8.72
N PRO A 165 14.91 -33.90 -9.13
CA PRO A 165 15.31 -34.04 -10.53
C PRO A 165 14.93 -35.44 -11.09
N LEU A 166 13.63 -35.63 -11.32
CA LEU A 166 13.06 -36.89 -11.81
C LEU A 166 13.48 -37.20 -13.25
N THR A 167 13.63 -36.16 -14.08
CA THR A 167 14.15 -36.26 -15.46
C THR A 167 15.55 -36.87 -15.48
N ASP A 168 16.42 -36.39 -14.62
CA ASP A 168 17.84 -36.77 -14.57
C ASP A 168 17.98 -38.20 -14.02
N LEU A 169 17.09 -38.59 -13.08
CA LEU A 169 16.96 -39.97 -12.62
C LEU A 169 16.47 -40.90 -13.73
N GLU A 170 15.45 -40.51 -14.49
CA GLU A 170 14.95 -41.32 -15.61
C GLU A 170 16.00 -41.46 -16.72
N GLU A 171 16.66 -40.38 -17.11
CA GLU A 171 17.75 -40.38 -18.10
C GLU A 171 18.92 -41.28 -17.64
N ALA A 172 19.29 -41.23 -16.36
CA ALA A 172 20.33 -42.09 -15.80
C ALA A 172 19.94 -43.58 -15.85
N LEU A 173 18.66 -43.91 -15.57
CA LEU A 173 18.12 -45.27 -15.65
C LEU A 173 17.97 -45.77 -17.11
N GLN A 174 17.72 -44.87 -18.06
CA GLN A 174 17.73 -45.18 -19.49
C GLN A 174 19.14 -45.51 -19.97
N LYS A 175 20.12 -44.63 -19.67
CA LYS A 175 21.51 -44.75 -20.13
C LYS A 175 22.37 -45.74 -19.33
N GLY A 176 21.85 -46.28 -18.23
CA GLY A 176 22.60 -47.17 -17.33
C GLY A 176 23.75 -46.47 -16.59
N THR A 177 23.70 -45.15 -16.46
CA THR A 177 24.73 -44.34 -15.79
C THR A 177 24.38 -44.09 -14.33
N PRO A 178 25.36 -43.89 -13.42
CA PRO A 178 25.05 -43.61 -12.02
C PRO A 178 24.33 -42.27 -11.84
N PHE A 179 23.22 -42.26 -11.10
CA PHE A 179 22.57 -41.04 -10.61
C PHE A 179 23.14 -40.68 -9.24
N VAL A 180 23.49 -39.41 -9.05
CA VAL A 180 24.11 -38.87 -7.82
C VAL A 180 23.47 -37.53 -7.49
N LEU A 181 22.79 -37.45 -6.35
CA LEU A 181 22.10 -36.24 -5.89
C LEU A 181 22.53 -35.89 -4.45
N PRO A 182 23.19 -34.74 -4.23
CA PRO A 182 23.39 -34.21 -2.89
C PRO A 182 22.04 -33.98 -2.18
N TYR A 183 21.89 -34.56 -0.99
CA TYR A 183 20.66 -34.53 -0.20
C TYR A 183 21.01 -34.21 1.26
N GLN A 184 21.52 -32.99 1.47
CA GLN A 184 21.99 -32.51 2.77
C GLN A 184 20.83 -31.86 3.54
N SER A 185 20.64 -32.27 4.80
CA SER A 185 19.84 -31.49 5.76
C SER A 185 20.51 -30.14 6.01
N THR A 186 19.71 -29.11 6.33
CA THR A 186 20.23 -27.78 6.67
C THR A 186 19.94 -27.42 8.12
N HIS A 187 20.93 -26.86 8.80
CA HIS A 187 20.77 -26.36 10.17
C HIS A 187 20.29 -24.91 10.15
N VAL A 188 19.26 -24.60 10.95
CA VAL A 188 18.68 -23.27 11.11
C VAL A 188 18.60 -22.92 12.61
N PRO A 189 18.88 -21.67 13.02
CA PRO A 189 18.88 -21.30 14.43
C PRO A 189 17.45 -21.20 14.96
N ALA A 190 17.21 -21.75 16.15
CA ALA A 190 15.95 -21.66 16.87
C ALA A 190 15.89 -20.45 17.81
N LEU A 191 14.68 -20.04 18.18
CA LEU A 191 14.49 -19.14 19.31
C LEU A 191 14.61 -19.97 20.61
N PHE A 192 15.55 -19.65 21.49
CA PHE A 192 15.80 -20.42 22.74
C PHE A 192 16.21 -21.88 22.47
N HIS A 193 16.11 -22.74 23.49
CA HIS A 193 16.42 -24.16 23.35
C HIS A 193 15.24 -24.95 22.80
N GLU A 194 15.52 -25.98 22.00
CA GLU A 194 14.51 -26.88 21.42
C GLU A 194 13.67 -27.57 22.52
N SER A 195 14.30 -27.91 23.67
CA SER A 195 13.64 -28.48 24.83
C SER A 195 12.56 -27.59 25.45
N ASP A 196 12.72 -26.26 25.38
CA ASP A 196 11.76 -25.32 25.98
C ASP A 196 10.41 -25.40 25.28
N TRP A 197 10.43 -25.48 23.95
CA TRP A 197 9.24 -25.65 23.11
C TRP A 197 8.65 -27.05 23.22
N ILE A 198 9.48 -28.10 23.23
CA ILE A 198 9.02 -29.49 23.42
C ILE A 198 8.30 -29.65 24.76
N SER A 199 8.71 -28.93 25.80
CA SER A 199 8.05 -28.95 27.11
C SER A 199 6.60 -28.45 27.07
N LEU A 200 6.17 -27.69 26.05
CA LEU A 200 4.82 -27.14 25.94
C LEU A 200 3.78 -28.21 25.56
N SER A 201 4.14 -29.15 24.68
CA SER A 201 3.23 -30.20 24.21
C SER A 201 3.05 -31.37 25.18
N ALA A 202 3.77 -31.36 26.32
CA ALA A 202 3.68 -32.39 27.36
C ALA A 202 2.26 -32.48 27.97
N GLY A 203 1.44 -33.37 27.41
CA GLY A 203 0.04 -33.57 27.74
C GLY A 203 -0.88 -33.88 26.54
N GLN A 204 -0.45 -33.58 25.30
CA GLN A 204 -1.15 -33.99 24.09
C GLN A 204 -0.46 -35.19 23.41
N ARG A 205 -1.07 -35.71 22.33
CA ARG A 205 -0.86 -37.06 21.76
C ARG A 205 0.62 -37.44 21.57
N GLN A 206 0.92 -38.73 21.80
CA GLN A 206 2.22 -39.35 21.49
C GLN A 206 2.61 -39.09 20.02
N GLY A 207 3.80 -38.54 19.76
CA GLY A 207 4.35 -38.48 18.40
C GLY A 207 5.45 -37.44 18.15
N TYR A 208 5.42 -36.27 18.81
CA TYR A 208 6.37 -35.19 18.50
C TYR A 208 7.79 -35.50 18.99
N SER A 209 8.76 -35.45 18.07
CA SER A 209 10.15 -35.86 18.32
C SER A 209 11.17 -34.72 18.27
N ASN A 210 10.81 -33.60 17.67
CA ASN A 210 11.65 -32.42 17.46
C ASN A 210 10.79 -31.15 17.31
N LEU A 211 11.41 -29.98 17.25
CA LEU A 211 10.75 -28.68 17.13
C LEU A 211 9.89 -28.57 15.86
N ILE A 212 10.36 -29.06 14.71
CA ILE A 212 9.62 -28.98 13.44
C ILE A 212 8.28 -29.71 13.55
N ASP A 213 8.26 -30.90 14.17
CA ASP A 213 7.01 -31.66 14.39
C ASP A 213 5.99 -30.83 15.17
N ILE A 214 6.43 -30.11 16.21
CA ILE A 214 5.56 -29.31 17.08
C ILE A 214 5.10 -28.03 16.37
N LEU A 215 6.01 -27.33 15.70
CA LEU A 215 5.71 -26.08 14.99
C LEU A 215 4.76 -26.30 13.81
N ILE A 216 4.76 -27.50 13.20
CA ILE A 216 3.79 -27.89 12.17
C ILE A 216 2.45 -28.29 12.79
N ASN A 217 2.43 -29.02 13.90
CA ASN A 217 1.21 -29.66 14.41
C ASN A 217 0.47 -28.90 15.52
N ASP A 218 1.06 -27.87 16.15
CA ASP A 218 0.38 -27.02 17.15
C ASP A 218 0.36 -25.54 16.71
N PRO A 219 -0.79 -25.01 16.27
CA PRO A 219 -0.88 -23.62 15.78
C PRO A 219 -0.75 -22.57 16.88
N ALA A 220 -0.99 -22.91 18.16
CA ALA A 220 -0.83 -21.98 19.26
C ALA A 220 0.66 -21.81 19.62
N ILE A 221 1.42 -22.91 19.59
CA ILE A 221 2.88 -22.88 19.76
C ILE A 221 3.53 -22.17 18.56
N ALA A 222 3.11 -22.48 17.32
CA ALA A 222 3.57 -21.79 16.13
C ALA A 222 3.33 -20.27 16.20
N ARG A 223 2.11 -19.83 16.57
CA ARG A 223 1.81 -18.40 16.72
C ARG A 223 2.62 -17.73 17.84
N LEU A 224 2.90 -18.44 18.94
CA LEU A 224 3.78 -17.93 20.00
C LEU A 224 5.23 -17.77 19.52
N TYR A 225 5.76 -18.74 18.76
CA TYR A 225 7.09 -18.68 18.17
C TYR A 225 7.22 -17.49 17.20
N TRP A 226 6.23 -17.30 16.31
CA TRP A 226 6.15 -16.13 15.43
C TRP A 226 6.13 -14.81 16.22
N ALA A 227 5.28 -14.70 17.25
CA ALA A 227 5.22 -13.51 18.10
C ALA A 227 6.57 -13.17 18.76
N PHE A 228 7.28 -14.19 19.27
CA PHE A 228 8.62 -14.03 19.86
C PHE A 228 9.70 -13.67 18.83
N SER A 229 9.55 -14.07 17.57
CA SER A 229 10.48 -13.71 16.50
C SER A 229 10.45 -12.22 16.13
N LYS A 230 9.34 -11.52 16.42
CA LYS A 230 9.14 -10.09 16.16
C LYS A 230 9.64 -9.16 17.27
N MET A 231 10.17 -9.71 18.36
CA MET A 231 10.75 -8.93 19.46
C MET A 231 12.27 -8.79 19.30
N ASP A 232 12.81 -7.73 19.87
CA ASP A 232 14.26 -7.59 20.10
C ASP A 232 14.78 -8.63 21.12
N VAL A 233 16.07 -8.95 21.04
CA VAL A 233 16.73 -10.04 21.78
C VAL A 233 16.69 -9.80 23.29
N GLU A 234 16.94 -8.58 23.77
CA GLU A 234 16.86 -8.27 25.21
C GLU A 234 15.44 -8.52 25.76
N THR A 235 14.41 -8.00 25.09
CA THR A 235 13.01 -8.18 25.52
C THR A 235 12.60 -9.64 25.56
N ARG A 236 12.82 -10.40 24.48
CA ARG A 236 12.39 -11.81 24.43
C ARG A 236 13.10 -12.68 25.47
N ASN A 237 14.36 -12.41 25.77
CA ASN A 237 15.12 -13.14 26.78
C ASN A 237 14.62 -12.78 28.20
N ALA A 238 14.37 -11.50 28.47
CA ALA A 238 13.77 -11.05 29.72
C ALA A 238 12.36 -11.64 29.94
N LEU A 239 11.55 -11.74 28.88
CA LEU A 239 10.25 -12.39 28.93
C LEU A 239 10.39 -13.90 29.18
N GLN A 240 11.16 -14.65 28.39
CA GLN A 240 11.31 -16.11 28.57
C GLN A 240 11.87 -16.48 29.96
N THR A 241 12.83 -15.72 30.48
CA THR A 241 13.46 -15.98 31.78
C THR A 241 12.49 -15.70 32.95
N SER A 242 11.67 -14.65 32.85
CA SER A 242 10.80 -14.20 33.94
C SER A 242 9.36 -14.73 33.86
N LEU A 243 8.91 -15.08 32.64
CA LEU A 243 7.63 -15.68 32.29
C LEU A 243 7.88 -16.88 31.38
N SER A 244 7.76 -18.09 31.93
CA SER A 244 7.91 -19.31 31.11
C SER A 244 6.94 -19.31 29.92
N LEU A 245 7.38 -19.84 28.77
CA LEU A 245 6.59 -19.88 27.53
C LEU A 245 5.17 -20.44 27.75
N ARG A 246 5.01 -21.41 28.67
CA ARG A 246 3.71 -21.99 29.07
C ARG A 246 2.73 -20.97 29.67
N LYS A 247 3.21 -19.94 30.38
CA LYS A 247 2.37 -18.83 30.91
C LYS A 247 1.98 -17.82 29.82
N LEU A 248 2.82 -17.66 28.80
CA LEU A 248 2.60 -16.73 27.69
C LEU A 248 1.76 -17.34 26.55
N LEU A 249 1.72 -18.66 26.42
CA LEU A 249 0.96 -19.38 25.39
C LEU A 249 -0.52 -18.95 25.28
N PRO A 250 -1.30 -18.67 26.36
CA PRO A 250 -2.67 -18.15 26.22
C PRO A 250 -2.76 -16.76 25.58
N PHE A 251 -1.67 -15.98 25.60
CA PHE A 251 -1.59 -14.63 25.05
C PHE A 251 -0.92 -14.58 23.67
N ASN A 252 -0.67 -15.74 23.03
CA ASN A 252 -0.06 -15.80 21.70
C ASN A 252 -0.74 -14.87 20.65
N PRO A 253 -2.07 -14.66 20.64
CA PRO A 253 -2.69 -13.75 19.67
C PRO A 253 -2.40 -12.27 19.93
N THR A 254 -2.37 -11.87 21.21
CA THR A 254 -2.09 -10.49 21.63
C THR A 254 -0.61 -10.15 21.46
N LEU A 255 0.27 -11.11 21.78
CA LEU A 255 1.71 -10.99 21.55
C LEU A 255 2.06 -10.90 20.06
N ASP A 256 1.38 -11.68 19.21
CA ASP A 256 1.55 -11.62 17.76
C ASP A 256 1.26 -10.22 17.21
N PHE A 257 0.10 -9.63 17.53
CA PHE A 257 -0.29 -8.34 16.97
C PHE A 257 0.41 -7.12 17.60
N TYR A 258 0.70 -7.15 18.91
CA TYR A 258 1.11 -5.96 19.67
C TYR A 258 2.44 -6.13 20.44
N GLY A 259 2.98 -7.35 20.52
CA GLY A 259 4.21 -7.63 21.28
C GLY A 259 5.48 -7.01 20.70
N SER A 260 5.50 -6.69 19.39
CA SER A 260 6.67 -6.12 18.69
C SER A 260 7.13 -4.76 19.21
N GLN A 261 6.26 -4.01 19.90
CA GLN A 261 6.57 -2.68 20.43
C GLN A 261 6.89 -2.68 21.94
N ILE A 262 6.69 -3.82 22.62
CA ILE A 262 7.08 -3.95 24.02
C ILE A 262 8.60 -4.02 24.08
N SER A 263 9.23 -3.08 24.79
CA SER A 263 10.69 -3.06 25.00
C SER A 263 11.01 -3.19 26.48
N ILE A 264 11.83 -4.18 26.87
CA ILE A 264 12.37 -4.30 28.23
C ILE A 264 13.85 -3.93 28.19
N ARG A 265 14.26 -2.92 28.96
CA ARG A 265 15.65 -2.48 29.08
C ARG A 265 16.06 -2.43 30.54
N SER A 266 17.21 -3.01 30.88
CA SER A 266 17.75 -3.00 32.25
C SER A 266 16.74 -3.46 33.33
N GLY A 267 15.89 -4.43 33.00
CA GLY A 267 14.86 -4.96 33.92
C GLY A 267 13.60 -4.09 34.10
N ARG A 268 13.39 -3.07 33.27
CA ARG A 268 12.18 -2.22 33.26
C ARG A 268 11.53 -2.24 31.88
N VAL A 269 10.19 -2.21 31.82
CA VAL A 269 9.45 -1.97 30.57
C VAL A 269 9.52 -0.48 30.21
N LEU A 270 9.99 -0.17 29.01
CA LEU A 270 9.88 1.19 28.46
C LEU A 270 8.42 1.43 28.04
N VAL A 271 7.83 2.54 28.48
CA VAL A 271 6.43 2.90 28.19
C VAL A 271 6.35 4.11 27.26
N PRO A 272 5.34 4.22 26.39
CA PRO A 272 5.07 5.44 25.63
C PRO A 272 4.92 6.65 26.57
N GLY A 273 5.58 7.76 26.22
CA GLY A 273 5.68 8.95 27.07
C GLY A 273 6.83 8.91 28.09
N GLY A 274 7.53 7.77 28.21
CA GLY A 274 8.70 7.66 29.08
C GLY A 274 8.39 7.82 30.57
N PRO A 275 9.38 8.24 31.39
CA PRO A 275 9.26 8.25 32.85
C PRO A 275 8.11 9.10 33.42
N THR A 276 7.68 10.15 32.70
CA THR A 276 6.56 11.02 33.12
C THR A 276 5.20 10.32 32.99
N ALA A 277 5.05 9.39 32.05
CA ALA A 277 3.84 8.62 31.82
C ALA A 277 3.76 7.31 32.65
N GLU A 278 4.87 6.84 33.24
CA GLU A 278 4.93 5.61 34.06
C GLU A 278 3.85 5.52 35.15
N PRO A 279 3.50 6.58 35.91
CA PRO A 279 2.43 6.51 36.91
C PRO A 279 1.05 6.23 36.31
N ALA A 280 0.75 6.80 35.14
CA ALA A 280 -0.52 6.60 34.44
C ALA A 280 -0.59 5.20 33.83
N TRP A 281 0.48 4.72 33.16
CA TRP A 281 0.57 3.34 32.69
C TRP A 281 0.44 2.32 33.82
N LYS A 282 1.02 2.61 34.99
CA LYS A 282 0.86 1.79 36.20
C LYS A 282 -0.58 1.75 36.70
N SER A 283 -1.32 2.85 36.59
CA SER A 283 -2.75 2.91 36.90
C SER A 283 -3.61 2.11 35.90
N LEU A 284 -3.30 2.21 34.59
CA LEU A 284 -4.04 1.51 33.53
C LEU A 284 -3.81 -0.01 33.56
N ALA A 285 -2.55 -0.44 33.61
CA ALA A 285 -2.19 -1.87 33.65
C ALA A 285 -2.40 -2.51 35.03
N GLY A 286 -2.32 -1.74 36.13
CA GLY A 286 -2.38 -2.27 37.50
C GLY A 286 -1.10 -2.97 37.95
N ALA A 287 0.06 -2.61 37.37
CA ALA A 287 1.40 -3.10 37.71
C ALA A 287 2.47 -2.02 37.44
N SER A 288 3.62 -2.07 38.11
CA SER A 288 4.73 -1.15 37.85
C SER A 288 5.51 -1.61 36.60
N PRO A 289 5.94 -0.69 35.70
CA PRO A 289 6.91 -1.00 34.64
C PRO A 289 8.24 -1.59 35.16
N ASP A 290 8.59 -1.34 36.42
CA ASP A 290 9.68 -1.97 37.20
C ASP A 290 9.49 -3.46 37.50
N SER A 291 8.37 -4.04 37.10
CA SER A 291 8.06 -5.45 37.28
C SER A 291 7.62 -6.04 35.95
N PRO A 292 8.54 -6.19 34.96
CA PRO A 292 8.18 -6.46 33.57
C PRO A 292 7.26 -7.66 33.40
N SER A 293 7.47 -8.72 34.18
CA SER A 293 6.66 -9.93 34.14
C SER A 293 5.18 -9.69 34.50
N ASP A 294 4.93 -8.91 35.55
CA ASP A 294 3.56 -8.59 36.01
C ASP A 294 2.94 -7.50 35.13
N PHE A 295 3.74 -6.51 34.72
CA PHE A 295 3.31 -5.46 33.79
C PHE A 295 2.88 -6.04 32.44
N THR A 296 3.74 -6.80 31.77
CA THR A 296 3.45 -7.38 30.45
C THR A 296 2.27 -8.35 30.51
N MET A 297 2.20 -9.22 31.53
CA MET A 297 1.04 -10.12 31.71
C MET A 297 -0.28 -9.35 31.85
N LYS A 298 -0.31 -8.29 32.65
CA LYS A 298 -1.52 -7.48 32.81
C LYS A 298 -1.82 -6.65 31.56
N LEU A 299 -0.82 -6.05 30.92
CA LEU A 299 -0.97 -5.33 29.66
C LEU A 299 -1.66 -6.18 28.58
N LEU A 300 -1.23 -7.43 28.43
CA LEU A 300 -1.79 -8.37 27.44
C LEU A 300 -3.17 -8.91 27.82
N ALA A 301 -3.44 -9.08 29.13
CA ALA A 301 -4.72 -9.58 29.63
C ALA A 301 -5.80 -8.50 29.75
N ARG A 302 -5.41 -7.25 29.97
CA ARG A 302 -6.32 -6.16 30.32
C ARG A 302 -7.30 -5.89 29.19
N ASP A 303 -8.57 -5.89 29.55
CA ASP A 303 -9.70 -5.62 28.66
C ASP A 303 -9.61 -6.41 27.34
N ASN A 304 -9.34 -7.72 27.46
CA ASN A 304 -9.18 -8.64 26.33
C ASN A 304 -8.13 -8.20 25.27
N GLY A 305 -7.05 -7.55 25.72
CA GLY A 305 -5.94 -7.10 24.89
C GLY A 305 -6.06 -5.67 24.35
N TRP A 306 -7.15 -4.93 24.65
CA TRP A 306 -7.30 -3.55 24.18
C TRP A 306 -6.25 -2.60 24.75
N LEU A 307 -5.73 -2.83 25.97
CA LEU A 307 -4.63 -2.02 26.50
C LEU A 307 -3.30 -2.28 25.76
N ALA A 308 -3.04 -3.51 25.34
CA ALA A 308 -1.87 -3.83 24.51
C ALA A 308 -1.97 -3.19 23.12
N ALA A 309 -3.17 -3.14 22.52
CA ALA A 309 -3.40 -2.42 21.26
C ALA A 309 -3.11 -0.92 21.40
N TYR A 310 -3.60 -0.28 22.47
CA TYR A 310 -3.36 1.14 22.77
C TYR A 310 -1.87 1.44 23.01
N PHE A 311 -1.18 0.57 23.75
CA PHE A 311 0.27 0.67 23.96
C PHE A 311 1.06 0.57 22.65
N ASP A 312 0.71 -0.38 21.77
CA ASP A 312 1.36 -0.54 20.47
C ASP A 312 1.13 0.68 19.56
N VAL A 313 -0.06 1.28 19.56
CA VAL A 313 -0.34 2.53 18.81
C VAL A 313 0.55 3.67 19.30
N LEU A 314 0.52 4.00 20.60
CA LEU A 314 1.31 5.09 21.17
C LEU A 314 2.84 4.86 21.09
N SER A 315 3.28 3.62 20.88
CA SER A 315 4.70 3.31 20.65
C SER A 315 5.18 3.70 19.25
N ARG A 316 4.27 3.79 18.26
CA ARG A 316 4.60 3.99 16.83
C ARG A 316 4.54 5.44 16.36
N VAL A 317 3.72 6.27 17.00
CA VAL A 317 3.58 7.69 16.66
C VAL A 317 4.89 8.46 16.91
N SER A 318 5.07 9.63 16.28
CA SER A 318 6.29 10.44 16.42
C SER A 318 6.54 10.83 17.89
N PRO A 319 7.79 11.15 18.30
CA PRO A 319 8.07 11.58 19.67
C PRO A 319 7.26 12.80 20.13
N GLU A 320 7.01 13.72 19.19
CA GLU A 320 6.25 14.97 19.39
C GLU A 320 4.78 14.66 19.70
N GLU A 321 4.12 13.89 18.82
CA GLU A 321 2.73 13.42 19.02
C GLU A 321 2.59 12.59 20.30
N ARG A 322 3.58 11.72 20.56
CA ARG A 322 3.62 10.89 21.75
C ARG A 322 3.64 11.72 23.04
N GLU A 323 4.37 12.84 23.07
CA GLU A 323 4.39 13.73 24.24
C GLU A 323 3.01 14.32 24.51
N HIS A 324 2.33 14.83 23.47
CA HIS A 324 0.97 15.37 23.60
C HIS A 324 -0.05 14.31 24.03
N LEU A 325 -0.03 13.11 23.44
CA LEU A 325 -1.00 12.05 23.70
C LEU A 325 -0.79 11.37 25.06
N THR A 326 0.45 11.27 25.53
CA THR A 326 0.80 10.62 26.81
C THR A 326 0.77 11.54 28.02
N ALA A 327 0.48 12.84 27.82
CA ALA A 327 0.26 13.79 28.89
C ALA A 327 -0.85 13.33 29.86
N VAL A 328 -0.66 13.57 31.16
CA VAL A 328 -1.64 13.22 32.21
C VAL A 328 -2.58 14.41 32.43
N PRO A 329 -3.93 14.23 32.44
CA PRO A 329 -4.67 12.96 32.46
C PRO A 329 -5.07 12.39 31.08
N ARG A 330 -4.78 13.10 29.98
CA ARG A 330 -5.20 12.75 28.60
C ARG A 330 -4.96 11.28 28.24
N LEU A 331 -3.77 10.74 28.54
CA LEU A 331 -3.41 9.32 28.33
C LEU A 331 -4.46 8.33 28.86
N GLN A 332 -5.04 8.63 30.02
CA GLN A 332 -6.01 7.77 30.70
C GLN A 332 -7.41 7.94 30.12
N HIS A 333 -7.85 9.18 29.87
CA HIS A 333 -9.15 9.48 29.29
C HIS A 333 -9.30 8.87 27.88
N LEU A 334 -8.30 9.07 27.02
CA LEU A 334 -8.30 8.51 25.66
C LEU A 334 -8.39 6.96 25.69
N TYR A 335 -7.74 6.30 26.65
CA TYR A 335 -7.95 4.85 26.84
C TYR A 335 -9.36 4.50 27.33
N GLU A 336 -9.92 5.30 28.24
CA GLU A 336 -11.28 5.11 28.76
C GLU A 336 -12.33 5.20 27.65
N ASP A 337 -12.19 6.13 26.71
CA ASP A 337 -13.06 6.23 25.54
C ASP A 337 -12.77 5.17 24.47
N PHE A 338 -11.50 4.85 24.18
CA PHE A 338 -11.13 3.79 23.24
C PHE A 338 -11.68 2.41 23.66
N HIS A 339 -11.59 2.03 24.94
CA HIS A 339 -12.03 0.68 25.34
C HIS A 339 -13.55 0.56 25.56
N THR A 340 -14.30 1.65 25.80
CA THR A 340 -15.71 1.56 26.22
C THR A 340 -16.73 1.14 25.14
N ALA A 341 -16.27 0.93 23.90
CA ALA A 341 -17.03 0.40 22.77
C ALA A 341 -17.36 -1.12 22.87
N ASP A 342 -18.62 -1.48 23.22
CA ASP A 342 -19.19 -2.86 23.42
C ASP A 342 -18.12 -3.97 23.59
N THR A 343 -17.61 -4.09 24.81
CA THR A 343 -16.38 -4.83 25.22
C THR A 343 -16.42 -6.36 25.09
N LYS A 344 -17.36 -6.93 24.33
CA LYS A 344 -17.44 -8.39 24.07
C LYS A 344 -16.40 -8.87 23.05
N GLY A 345 -15.85 -7.97 22.24
CA GLY A 345 -14.80 -8.30 21.28
C GLY A 345 -13.40 -8.31 21.92
N ASN A 346 -12.63 -9.35 21.65
CA ASN A 346 -11.20 -9.45 22.00
C ASN A 346 -10.35 -8.79 20.89
N ALA A 347 -9.36 -7.98 21.28
CA ALA A 347 -8.50 -7.19 20.40
C ALA A 347 -7.58 -7.99 19.48
N SER A 348 -7.59 -9.32 19.58
CA SER A 348 -6.74 -10.26 18.84
C SER A 348 -7.52 -11.37 18.11
N ILE A 349 -8.84 -11.22 17.99
CA ILE A 349 -9.67 -12.04 17.10
C ILE A 349 -9.54 -11.56 15.65
N GLY A 350 -9.24 -12.50 14.75
CA GLY A 350 -9.14 -12.29 13.31
C GLY A 350 -7.74 -12.56 12.78
N VAL A 351 -7.55 -12.29 11.48
CA VAL A 351 -6.25 -12.36 10.80
C VAL A 351 -5.51 -11.02 10.89
N PHE A 352 -6.25 -9.90 10.93
CA PHE A 352 -5.69 -8.55 11.04
C PHE A 352 -5.80 -8.02 12.47
N ARG A 353 -4.78 -7.27 12.87
CA ARG A 353 -4.78 -6.45 14.09
C ARG A 353 -5.87 -5.38 14.06
N HIS A 354 -6.23 -4.87 15.24
CA HIS A 354 -7.17 -3.76 15.41
C HIS A 354 -6.39 -2.48 15.77
N GLY A 355 -7.08 -1.34 15.77
CA GLY A 355 -6.48 -0.05 16.12
C GLY A 355 -5.75 0.68 14.98
N SER A 356 -5.94 0.28 13.72
CA SER A 356 -5.48 1.04 12.54
C SER A 356 -5.97 2.49 12.58
N ASP A 357 -7.27 2.66 12.84
CA ASP A 357 -7.96 3.95 12.76
C ASP A 357 -7.54 4.87 13.92
N LEU A 358 -7.16 4.28 15.06
CA LEU A 358 -6.54 5.02 16.17
C LEU A 358 -5.10 5.41 15.85
N LEU A 359 -4.32 4.53 15.20
CA LEU A 359 -2.98 4.88 14.77
C LEU A 359 -2.98 6.00 13.74
N ILE A 360 -3.96 6.04 12.82
CA ILE A 360 -4.14 7.19 11.91
C ILE A 360 -4.45 8.46 12.73
N LEU A 361 -5.44 8.41 13.65
CA LEU A 361 -5.80 9.55 14.49
C LEU A 361 -4.60 10.10 15.28
N ASP A 362 -3.92 9.24 16.02
CA ASP A 362 -2.78 9.58 16.87
C ASP A 362 -1.53 9.98 16.06
N THR A 363 -1.48 9.72 14.75
CA THR A 363 -0.41 10.16 13.83
C THR A 363 -0.77 11.45 13.08
N ARG A 364 -2.06 11.78 12.93
CA ARG A 364 -2.54 12.89 12.08
C ARG A 364 -3.31 13.97 12.83
N VAL A 365 -3.56 13.83 14.13
CA VAL A 365 -4.12 14.90 14.96
C VAL A 365 -3.26 16.17 14.82
N SER A 366 -3.92 17.31 14.64
CA SER A 366 -3.26 18.62 14.63
C SER A 366 -3.38 19.26 16.01
N TRP A 367 -2.37 20.04 16.40
CA TRP A 367 -2.37 20.81 17.64
C TRP A 367 -2.32 22.31 17.33
N ASP A 368 -3.20 23.08 17.98
CA ASP A 368 -3.11 24.54 17.95
C ASP A 368 -1.91 25.02 18.79
N ALA A 369 -1.44 26.25 18.57
CA ALA A 369 -0.26 26.82 19.23
C ALA A 369 -0.35 26.94 20.78
N ASN A 370 -1.50 26.61 21.37
CA ASN A 370 -1.76 26.51 22.81
C ASN A 370 -1.65 25.08 23.37
N GLY A 371 -1.36 24.07 22.53
CA GLY A 371 -1.29 22.65 22.92
C GLY A 371 -2.64 21.93 23.03
N GLN A 372 -3.72 22.56 22.56
CA GLN A 372 -5.05 21.95 22.43
C GLN A 372 -5.17 21.21 21.09
N PRO A 373 -5.96 20.12 20.99
CA PRO A 373 -6.32 19.53 19.71
C PRO A 373 -7.00 20.57 18.81
N HIS A 374 -6.63 20.60 17.53
CA HIS A 374 -7.25 21.46 16.54
C HIS A 374 -8.71 21.07 16.30
N VAL A 375 -9.58 22.06 16.08
CA VAL A 375 -11.02 21.83 15.84
C VAL A 375 -11.43 22.51 14.52
N PRO A 376 -11.56 21.75 13.41
CA PRO A 376 -12.01 22.31 12.14
C PRO A 376 -13.37 23.00 12.28
N GLY A 377 -13.48 24.24 11.80
CA GLY A 377 -14.63 25.10 12.03
C GLY A 377 -14.74 25.56 13.48
N ASN A 378 -15.57 24.87 14.29
CA ASN A 378 -15.66 25.08 15.76
C ASN A 378 -16.44 23.95 16.47
N LEU A 379 -16.40 23.95 17.81
CA LEU A 379 -17.13 22.98 18.66
C LEU A 379 -18.66 23.01 18.49
N GLU A 380 -19.25 24.12 18.05
CA GLU A 380 -20.70 24.21 17.81
C GLU A 380 -21.12 23.43 16.56
N ALA A 381 -20.34 23.53 15.47
CA ALA A 381 -20.49 22.70 14.29
C ALA A 381 -20.35 21.21 14.65
N TRP A 382 -19.32 20.84 15.42
CA TRP A 382 -19.15 19.45 15.86
C TRP A 382 -20.29 18.93 16.74
N ARG A 383 -20.83 19.75 17.66
CA ARG A 383 -22.07 19.41 18.39
C ARG A 383 -23.23 19.13 17.43
N GLN A 384 -23.40 19.94 16.40
CA GLN A 384 -24.43 19.72 15.39
C GLN A 384 -24.19 18.42 14.60
N ILE A 385 -22.97 18.20 14.07
CA ILE A 385 -22.58 17.00 13.32
C ILE A 385 -22.90 15.73 14.12
N LEU A 386 -22.36 15.60 15.33
CA LEU A 386 -22.55 14.42 16.17
C LEU A 386 -24.03 14.20 16.54
N SER A 387 -24.80 15.28 16.70
CA SER A 387 -26.26 15.18 16.92
C SER A 387 -27.02 14.64 15.70
N GLN A 388 -26.59 14.95 14.47
CA GLN A 388 -27.23 14.50 13.24
C GLN A 388 -26.92 13.03 12.93
N HIS A 389 -25.68 12.59 13.14
CA HIS A 389 -25.27 11.19 12.96
C HIS A 389 -25.85 10.22 14.00
N SER A 390 -26.50 10.74 15.06
CA SER A 390 -27.21 9.98 16.11
C SER A 390 -28.40 9.12 15.63
N ASN A 391 -28.59 8.91 14.33
CA ASN A 391 -29.54 7.94 13.79
C ASN A 391 -28.95 6.54 13.59
N LEU A 392 -27.63 6.41 13.49
CA LEU A 392 -26.95 5.11 13.52
C LEU A 392 -27.01 4.53 14.94
N LYS A 393 -27.43 3.26 15.08
CA LYS A 393 -27.61 2.60 16.40
C LYS A 393 -26.36 2.65 17.29
N ILE A 394 -25.18 2.58 16.68
CA ILE A 394 -23.90 2.62 17.38
C ILE A 394 -23.63 4.05 17.87
N VAL A 395 -23.76 5.05 16.99
CA VAL A 395 -23.61 6.48 17.35
C VAL A 395 -24.60 6.90 18.45
N ARG A 396 -25.79 6.27 18.58
CA ARG A 396 -26.74 6.52 19.68
C ARG A 396 -26.25 6.16 21.08
N GLU A 397 -25.28 5.27 21.22
CA GLU A 397 -24.71 4.95 22.54
C GLU A 397 -23.66 6.01 22.94
N TYR A 398 -22.84 6.48 22.00
CA TYR A 398 -21.89 7.59 22.18
C TYR A 398 -22.59 8.97 22.33
N SER A 399 -23.65 9.23 21.56
CA SER A 399 -24.45 10.48 21.62
C SER A 399 -25.10 10.80 22.99
N LYS A 400 -24.96 9.90 23.97
CA LYS A 400 -25.36 10.13 25.36
C LYS A 400 -24.26 10.83 26.18
N ARG A 401 -22.98 10.69 25.79
CA ARG A 401 -21.82 11.39 26.37
C ARG A 401 -21.66 12.80 25.78
N SER A 402 -21.87 12.96 24.48
CA SER A 402 -21.70 14.21 23.70
C SER A 402 -22.58 15.42 24.08
N ARG A 403 -23.19 15.44 25.29
CA ARG A 403 -23.98 16.55 25.83
C ARG A 403 -23.16 17.70 26.41
N SER A 404 -21.84 17.53 26.52
CA SER A 404 -20.91 18.51 27.11
C SER A 404 -19.65 18.66 26.25
N LEU A 405 -19.81 18.79 24.93
CA LEU A 405 -18.69 19.09 24.03
C LEU A 405 -18.38 20.60 24.10
N ASP A 406 -17.65 20.97 25.15
CA ASP A 406 -17.37 22.35 25.53
C ASP A 406 -15.87 22.70 25.42
N GLN A 407 -14.98 21.70 25.29
CA GLN A 407 -13.52 21.84 25.13
C GLN A 407 -12.99 20.99 23.96
N PRO A 408 -11.86 21.37 23.33
CA PRO A 408 -11.24 20.60 22.24
C PRO A 408 -10.85 19.16 22.59
N GLU A 409 -10.33 18.92 23.80
CA GLU A 409 -10.02 17.56 24.30
C GLU A 409 -11.18 16.59 24.16
N GLN A 410 -12.40 17.05 24.42
CA GLN A 410 -13.61 16.20 24.39
C GLN A 410 -13.98 15.78 22.96
N LEU A 411 -13.55 16.55 21.95
CA LEU A 411 -13.70 16.13 20.55
C LEU A 411 -12.69 15.03 20.21
N LEU A 412 -11.45 15.14 20.69
CA LEU A 412 -10.44 14.09 20.53
C LEU A 412 -10.87 12.80 21.26
N GLU A 413 -11.39 12.90 22.49
CA GLU A 413 -11.97 11.79 23.25
C GLU A 413 -13.09 11.07 22.46
N GLU A 414 -14.03 11.80 21.87
CA GLU A 414 -15.09 11.20 21.00
C GLU A 414 -14.51 10.60 19.70
N MET A 415 -13.51 11.23 19.06
CA MET A 415 -12.84 10.65 17.87
C MET A 415 -12.09 9.36 18.20
N THR A 416 -11.44 9.29 19.36
CA THR A 416 -10.79 8.09 19.90
C THR A 416 -11.81 6.96 20.18
N ALA A 417 -13.02 7.29 20.65
CA ALA A 417 -14.11 6.31 20.73
C ALA A 417 -14.56 5.83 19.33
N PHE A 418 -14.65 6.73 18.35
CA PHE A 418 -15.03 6.37 16.97
C PHE A 418 -13.97 5.52 16.25
N ALA A 419 -12.69 5.57 16.62
CA ALA A 419 -11.64 4.69 16.10
C ALA A 419 -11.85 3.19 16.35
N ARG A 420 -12.85 2.82 17.17
CA ARG A 420 -13.32 1.43 17.35
C ARG A 420 -14.31 0.98 16.27
N ILE A 421 -14.90 1.91 15.52
CA ILE A 421 -15.88 1.65 14.46
C ILE A 421 -15.17 1.66 13.11
N ARG A 422 -14.97 0.48 12.53
CA ARG A 422 -14.40 0.38 11.18
C ARG A 422 -15.42 0.85 10.14
N THR A 423 -15.19 2.04 9.59
CA THR A 423 -15.94 2.67 8.49
C THR A 423 -15.02 3.61 7.74
N ASP A 424 -15.28 3.80 6.46
CA ASP A 424 -14.61 4.70 5.52
C ASP A 424 -15.20 6.14 5.53
N THR A 425 -16.38 6.31 6.12
CA THR A 425 -17.23 7.52 5.96
C THR A 425 -17.83 8.00 7.28
N GLY A 426 -17.19 7.65 8.41
CA GLY A 426 -17.62 8.01 9.76
C GLY A 426 -17.18 9.40 10.24
N PRO A 427 -17.58 9.80 11.48
CA PRO A 427 -17.17 11.08 12.06
C PRO A 427 -15.65 11.24 12.19
N LEU A 428 -14.92 10.15 12.44
CA LEU A 428 -13.45 10.15 12.49
C LEU A 428 -12.84 10.49 11.14
N GLN A 429 -13.27 9.82 10.07
CA GLN A 429 -12.78 10.06 8.71
C GLN A 429 -13.13 11.48 8.24
N LEU A 430 -14.29 12.01 8.65
CA LEU A 430 -14.64 13.42 8.44
C LEU A 430 -13.68 14.35 9.19
N TYR A 431 -13.41 14.09 10.47
CA TYR A 431 -12.50 14.92 11.28
C TYR A 431 -11.11 14.96 10.68
N LEU A 432 -10.56 13.80 10.29
CA LEU A 432 -9.24 13.69 9.65
C LEU A 432 -9.20 14.45 8.31
N THR A 433 -10.21 14.26 7.46
CA THR A 433 -10.31 14.97 6.17
C THR A 433 -10.39 16.48 6.36
N LEU A 434 -11.20 16.98 7.29
CA LEU A 434 -11.32 18.42 7.55
C LEU A 434 -10.05 19.01 8.16
N CYS A 435 -9.40 18.30 9.09
CA CYS A 435 -8.10 18.69 9.62
C CYS A 435 -7.01 18.79 8.54
N GLU A 436 -7.00 17.89 7.55
CA GLU A 436 -6.05 17.96 6.43
C GLU A 436 -6.39 19.11 5.46
N ILE A 437 -7.69 19.37 5.19
CA ILE A 437 -8.11 20.54 4.40
C ILE A 437 -7.68 21.86 5.07
N ASP A 438 -7.73 21.93 6.41
CA ASP A 438 -7.25 23.10 7.17
C ASP A 438 -5.73 23.16 7.33
N ARG A 439 -5.01 22.03 7.33
CA ARG A 439 -3.55 21.93 7.48
C ARG A 439 -2.78 22.69 6.39
N GLY A 440 -3.29 22.69 5.15
CA GLY A 440 -2.68 23.42 4.03
C GLY A 440 -3.02 24.93 3.98
N ARG A 441 -3.89 25.43 4.85
CA ARG A 441 -4.45 26.79 4.76
C ARG A 441 -3.75 27.78 5.69
N ALA A 442 -3.58 29.01 5.22
CA ALA A 442 -3.09 30.09 6.06
C ALA A 442 -4.08 30.43 7.20
N PRO A 443 -3.61 30.84 8.39
CA PRO A 443 -4.48 31.27 9.48
C PRO A 443 -5.53 32.31 9.03
N GLY A 444 -6.79 32.08 9.40
CA GLY A 444 -7.92 32.91 8.98
C GLY A 444 -8.51 32.57 7.61
N HIS A 445 -7.94 31.63 6.86
CA HIS A 445 -8.49 31.07 5.61
C HIS A 445 -8.95 29.61 5.76
N GLN A 446 -8.90 29.08 6.99
CA GLN A 446 -9.45 27.79 7.40
C GLN A 446 -10.98 27.74 7.20
N LEU A 447 -11.52 26.53 7.08
CA LEU A 447 -12.92 26.26 6.77
C LEU A 447 -13.86 26.93 7.78
N SER A 448 -14.87 27.63 7.27
CA SER A 448 -15.89 28.20 8.16
C SER A 448 -16.75 27.11 8.83
N PRO A 449 -17.29 27.34 10.04
CA PRO A 449 -18.22 26.40 10.70
C PRO A 449 -19.42 26.02 9.84
N GLN A 450 -19.87 26.93 8.97
CA GLN A 450 -20.93 26.71 7.99
C GLN A 450 -20.50 25.70 6.93
N THR A 451 -19.31 25.86 6.34
CA THR A 451 -18.77 24.93 5.34
C THR A 451 -18.48 23.56 5.93
N VAL A 452 -17.92 23.48 7.15
CA VAL A 452 -17.73 22.22 7.89
C VAL A 452 -19.05 21.46 8.07
N THR A 453 -20.10 22.16 8.51
CA THR A 453 -21.44 21.58 8.69
C THR A 453 -22.09 21.18 7.34
N PHE A 454 -21.80 21.92 6.27
CA PHE A 454 -22.30 21.61 4.94
C PHE A 454 -21.61 20.37 4.34
N LEU A 455 -20.28 20.27 4.48
CA LEU A 455 -19.48 19.12 4.09
C LEU A 455 -19.90 17.85 4.82
N SER A 456 -20.13 17.91 6.14
CA SER A 456 -20.57 16.73 6.91
C SER A 456 -21.84 16.10 6.35
N SER A 457 -22.80 16.94 5.92
CA SER A 457 -24.08 16.49 5.36
C SER A 457 -23.97 15.82 3.99
N HIS A 458 -22.82 15.93 3.32
CA HIS A 458 -22.51 15.31 2.03
C HIS A 458 -21.33 14.32 2.09
N PHE A 459 -20.72 14.11 3.26
CA PHE A 459 -19.46 13.36 3.38
C PHE A 459 -19.56 11.91 2.91
N THR A 460 -20.61 11.18 3.30
CA THR A 460 -20.84 9.80 2.84
C THR A 460 -21.02 9.70 1.31
N LEU A 461 -21.45 10.77 0.65
CA LEU A 461 -21.54 10.83 -0.81
C LEU A 461 -20.16 11.12 -1.42
N LEU A 462 -19.48 12.18 -0.97
CA LEU A 462 -18.36 12.81 -1.68
C LEU A 462 -16.98 12.59 -1.06
N SER A 463 -16.83 11.78 0.00
CA SER A 463 -15.61 11.61 0.80
C SER A 463 -14.29 11.67 0.01
N ASN A 464 -14.14 10.81 -1.01
CA ASN A 464 -12.92 10.69 -1.81
C ASN A 464 -12.69 11.87 -2.78
N TRP A 465 -13.73 12.64 -3.11
CA TRP A 465 -13.63 13.89 -3.88
C TRP A 465 -13.33 15.12 -3.00
N LEU A 466 -13.38 15.01 -1.67
CA LEU A 466 -12.97 16.10 -0.79
C LEU A 466 -11.43 16.21 -0.67
N LEU A 467 -10.70 15.17 -1.08
CA LEU A 467 -9.23 15.14 -1.12
C LEU A 467 -8.66 16.22 -2.07
N THR A 468 -9.42 16.66 -3.07
CA THR A 468 -9.06 17.80 -3.93
C THR A 468 -8.87 19.09 -3.11
N PHE A 469 -9.58 19.27 -2.00
CA PHE A 469 -9.50 20.49 -1.18
C PHE A 469 -8.38 20.45 -0.13
N SER A 470 -7.84 19.27 0.19
CA SER A 470 -6.58 19.13 0.94
C SER A 470 -5.36 19.18 0.02
N GLU A 471 -5.47 18.70 -1.22
CA GLU A 471 -4.40 18.85 -2.22
C GLU A 471 -4.24 20.31 -2.70
N PHE A 472 -5.35 21.03 -2.91
CA PHE A 472 -5.35 22.41 -3.41
C PHE A 472 -5.93 23.40 -2.39
N PRO A 473 -5.18 23.78 -1.33
CA PRO A 473 -5.66 24.65 -0.25
C PRO A 473 -5.97 26.10 -0.69
N ALA A 474 -5.65 26.47 -1.93
CA ALA A 474 -6.06 27.73 -2.55
C ALA A 474 -7.55 27.79 -2.93
N LEU A 475 -8.26 26.65 -2.91
CA LEU A 475 -9.70 26.58 -3.18
C LEU A 475 -10.50 27.00 -1.93
N ASP A 476 -11.22 28.11 -2.00
CA ASP A 476 -11.92 28.68 -0.85
C ASP A 476 -13.28 28.00 -0.54
N ASP A 477 -13.93 28.46 0.53
CA ASP A 477 -15.26 28.00 0.94
C ASP A 477 -16.34 28.16 -0.16
N GLU A 478 -16.24 29.19 -1.02
CA GLU A 478 -17.19 29.38 -2.14
C GLU A 478 -16.98 28.30 -3.20
N SER A 479 -15.73 28.02 -3.57
CA SER A 479 -15.34 26.96 -4.50
C SER A 479 -15.72 25.56 -4.01
N ILE A 480 -15.57 25.28 -2.71
CA ILE A 480 -16.02 24.04 -2.07
C ILE A 480 -17.55 23.92 -2.16
N VAL A 481 -18.26 24.94 -1.69
CA VAL A 481 -19.73 24.95 -1.66
C VAL A 481 -20.32 24.86 -3.07
N HIS A 482 -19.69 25.50 -4.06
CA HIS A 482 -20.10 25.43 -5.45
C HIS A 482 -19.99 24.00 -6.01
N PHE A 483 -18.82 23.36 -5.87
CA PHE A 483 -18.60 21.97 -6.31
C PHE A 483 -19.64 21.00 -5.70
N VAL A 484 -19.79 21.01 -4.37
CA VAL A 484 -20.69 20.09 -3.67
C VAL A 484 -22.15 20.29 -4.08
N ASN A 485 -22.59 21.54 -4.29
CA ASN A 485 -23.95 21.82 -4.80
C ASN A 485 -24.17 21.29 -6.22
N VAL A 486 -23.19 21.42 -7.12
CA VAL A 486 -23.27 20.88 -8.49
C VAL A 486 -23.29 19.35 -8.44
N ALA A 487 -22.38 18.71 -7.71
CA ALA A 487 -22.34 17.25 -7.54
C ALA A 487 -23.66 16.69 -6.93
N ALA A 488 -24.18 17.34 -5.88
CA ALA A 488 -25.44 16.96 -5.24
C ALA A 488 -26.69 17.23 -6.11
N SER A 489 -26.58 18.10 -7.13
CA SER A 489 -27.61 18.31 -8.15
C SER A 489 -27.56 17.22 -9.23
N ILE A 490 -26.36 16.89 -9.73
CA ILE A 490 -26.13 15.80 -10.70
C ILE A 490 -26.66 14.47 -10.16
N SER A 491 -26.32 14.13 -8.91
CA SER A 491 -26.76 12.90 -8.22
C SER A 491 -28.28 12.68 -8.19
N LYS A 492 -29.08 13.73 -8.38
CA LYS A 492 -30.56 13.71 -8.33
C LYS A 492 -31.19 13.66 -9.72
N MET A 493 -30.41 13.51 -10.79
CA MET A 493 -30.92 13.48 -12.16
C MET A 493 -31.72 12.20 -12.46
N PRO A 494 -32.99 12.30 -12.89
CA PRO A 494 -33.87 11.13 -13.05
C PRO A 494 -33.65 10.36 -14.37
N ASN A 495 -33.10 10.99 -15.40
CA ASN A 495 -32.80 10.34 -16.67
C ASN A 495 -31.43 9.66 -16.58
N GLN A 496 -31.39 8.34 -16.41
CA GLN A 496 -30.16 7.55 -16.24
C GLN A 496 -29.15 7.74 -17.39
N ALA A 497 -29.61 7.74 -18.65
CA ALA A 497 -28.71 7.91 -19.80
C ALA A 497 -28.05 9.29 -19.80
N LEU A 498 -28.80 10.35 -19.47
CA LEU A 498 -28.20 11.68 -19.31
C LEU A 498 -27.32 11.76 -18.06
N HIS A 499 -27.76 11.21 -16.92
CA HIS A 499 -27.06 11.24 -15.64
C HIS A 499 -25.66 10.59 -15.73
N SER A 500 -25.53 9.40 -16.34
CA SER A 500 -24.22 8.75 -16.55
C SER A 500 -23.27 9.60 -17.41
N ASN A 501 -23.80 10.22 -18.47
CA ASN A 501 -23.01 11.10 -19.34
C ASN A 501 -22.61 12.41 -18.64
N VAL A 502 -23.49 12.99 -17.81
CA VAL A 502 -23.17 14.17 -17.00
C VAL A 502 -22.12 13.86 -15.94
N LEU A 503 -22.25 12.76 -15.21
CA LEU A 503 -21.24 12.31 -14.23
C LEU A 503 -19.88 12.15 -14.91
N GLY A 504 -19.81 11.38 -16.00
CA GLY A 504 -18.56 11.12 -16.69
C GLY A 504 -17.91 12.37 -17.27
N ALA A 505 -18.67 13.25 -17.92
CA ALA A 505 -18.13 14.50 -18.45
C ALA A 505 -17.68 15.46 -17.34
N PHE A 506 -18.45 15.58 -16.25
CA PHE A 506 -18.12 16.46 -15.13
C PHE A 506 -16.88 15.99 -14.37
N GLN A 507 -16.86 14.72 -13.96
CA GLN A 507 -15.73 14.12 -13.24
C GLN A 507 -14.46 14.11 -14.11
N ALA A 508 -14.58 13.86 -15.42
CA ALA A 508 -13.44 13.93 -16.32
C ALA A 508 -12.87 15.36 -16.46
N ASN A 509 -13.70 16.40 -16.52
CA ASN A 509 -13.20 17.79 -16.53
C ASN A 509 -12.49 18.16 -15.21
N ILE A 510 -12.98 17.68 -14.06
CA ILE A 510 -12.31 17.89 -12.78
C ILE A 510 -10.96 17.18 -12.73
N GLY A 511 -10.89 15.89 -13.11
CA GLY A 511 -9.62 15.16 -13.14
C GLY A 511 -8.60 15.81 -14.09
N LEU A 512 -9.04 16.35 -15.23
CA LEU A 512 -8.20 17.14 -16.14
C LEU A 512 -7.73 18.46 -15.50
N TRP A 513 -8.59 19.16 -14.74
CA TRP A 513 -8.20 20.33 -13.98
C TRP A 513 -7.12 19.99 -12.92
N GLU A 514 -7.33 18.92 -12.15
CA GLU A 514 -6.40 18.46 -11.11
C GLU A 514 -5.03 18.10 -11.71
N ILE A 515 -5.01 17.43 -12.87
CA ILE A 515 -3.77 17.11 -13.60
C ILE A 515 -3.01 18.39 -13.99
N LEU A 516 -3.69 19.39 -14.56
CA LEU A 516 -3.06 20.64 -15.01
C LEU A 516 -2.62 21.53 -13.83
N ALA A 517 -3.37 21.50 -12.72
CA ALA A 517 -3.03 22.17 -11.47
C ALA A 517 -1.79 21.53 -10.81
N ARG A 518 -1.75 20.19 -10.70
CA ARG A 518 -0.63 19.43 -10.12
C ARG A 518 0.67 19.58 -10.92
N GLN A 519 0.57 19.72 -12.24
CA GLN A 519 1.72 20.00 -13.11
C GLN A 519 2.19 21.47 -13.05
N GLY A 520 1.49 22.34 -12.31
CA GLY A 520 1.81 23.77 -12.19
C GLY A 520 1.49 24.58 -13.46
N GLN A 521 0.73 24.02 -14.40
CA GLN A 521 0.33 24.71 -15.63
C GLN A 521 -0.82 25.70 -15.39
N ILE A 522 -1.66 25.44 -14.37
CA ILE A 522 -2.56 26.45 -13.81
C ILE A 522 -1.82 27.15 -12.65
N PRO A 523 -1.54 28.47 -12.73
CA PRO A 523 -0.85 29.19 -11.66
C PRO A 523 -1.64 29.17 -10.35
N THR A 524 -0.94 29.13 -9.20
CA THR A 524 -1.59 29.06 -7.87
C THR A 524 -2.62 30.16 -7.62
N ALA A 525 -2.39 31.37 -8.15
CA ALA A 525 -3.31 32.50 -8.05
C ALA A 525 -4.62 32.32 -8.85
N ASP A 526 -4.59 31.49 -9.90
CA ASP A 526 -5.70 31.25 -10.81
C ASP A 526 -6.47 29.94 -10.50
N LEU A 527 -5.99 29.12 -9.55
CA LEU A 527 -6.63 27.86 -9.16
C LEU A 527 -8.10 28.06 -8.77
N ASN A 528 -8.38 28.96 -7.82
CA ASN A 528 -9.73 29.21 -7.33
C ASN A 528 -10.67 29.72 -8.43
N ALA A 529 -10.20 30.65 -9.26
CA ALA A 529 -10.99 31.25 -10.33
C ALA A 529 -11.24 30.27 -11.50
N SER A 530 -10.25 29.46 -11.87
CA SER A 530 -10.41 28.44 -12.93
C SER A 530 -11.34 27.32 -12.48
N TRP A 531 -11.19 26.81 -11.25
CA TRP A 531 -12.07 25.79 -10.65
C TRP A 531 -13.56 26.16 -10.76
N GLN A 532 -13.92 27.38 -10.30
CA GLN A 532 -15.30 27.86 -10.34
C GLN A 532 -15.84 27.91 -11.78
N LYS A 533 -15.07 28.44 -12.73
CA LYS A 533 -15.49 28.56 -14.12
C LYS A 533 -15.56 27.22 -14.86
N THR A 534 -14.69 26.25 -14.54
CA THR A 534 -14.73 24.89 -15.09
C THR A 534 -15.99 24.14 -14.64
N ILE A 535 -16.44 24.36 -13.41
CA ILE A 535 -17.62 23.70 -12.81
C ILE A 535 -18.94 24.38 -13.18
N GLN A 536 -18.98 25.72 -13.22
CA GLN A 536 -20.21 26.51 -13.43
C GLN A 536 -21.06 26.08 -14.64
N PRO A 537 -20.53 25.66 -15.82
CA PRO A 537 -21.33 25.14 -16.92
C PRO A 537 -22.24 23.96 -16.56
N PHE A 538 -21.82 23.10 -15.63
CA PHE A 538 -22.54 21.88 -15.24
C PHE A 538 -23.67 22.12 -14.23
N ALA A 539 -23.80 23.33 -13.68
CA ALA A 539 -24.78 23.63 -12.63
C ALA A 539 -26.26 23.43 -13.05
N LYS A 540 -26.57 23.45 -14.36
CA LYS A 540 -27.95 23.31 -14.89
C LYS A 540 -28.00 22.54 -16.21
N ILE A 541 -27.79 21.22 -16.16
CA ILE A 541 -27.96 20.34 -17.33
C ILE A 541 -29.33 19.64 -17.32
N ALA A 542 -30.13 19.87 -18.36
CA ALA A 542 -31.43 19.21 -18.55
C ALA A 542 -31.55 18.44 -19.88
N SER A 543 -30.56 18.53 -20.78
CA SER A 543 -30.57 17.84 -22.08
C SER A 543 -29.15 17.48 -22.57
N PRO A 544 -29.03 16.49 -23.50
CA PRO A 544 -27.73 16.12 -24.07
C PRO A 544 -27.01 17.24 -24.83
N ILE A 545 -27.76 18.16 -25.46
CA ILE A 545 -27.14 19.33 -26.13
C ILE A 545 -26.58 20.33 -25.12
N GLN A 546 -27.30 20.59 -24.01
CA GLN A 546 -26.77 21.41 -22.92
C GLN A 546 -25.52 20.76 -22.30
N LEU A 547 -25.49 19.43 -22.18
CA LEU A 547 -24.29 18.72 -21.74
C LEU A 547 -23.13 18.93 -22.71
N PHE A 548 -23.35 18.77 -24.03
CA PHE A 548 -22.30 18.97 -25.03
C PHE A 548 -21.74 20.40 -24.96
N ASP A 549 -22.60 21.41 -24.96
CA ASP A 549 -22.21 22.81 -24.93
C ASP A 549 -21.47 23.16 -23.60
N ALA A 550 -22.00 22.73 -22.45
CA ALA A 550 -21.36 22.94 -21.15
C ALA A 550 -19.99 22.25 -21.02
N THR A 551 -19.87 21.02 -21.53
CA THR A 551 -18.60 20.28 -21.54
C THR A 551 -17.58 20.97 -22.47
N THR A 552 -18.04 21.45 -23.63
CA THR A 552 -17.22 22.21 -24.58
C THR A 552 -16.68 23.50 -23.97
N ASP A 553 -17.53 24.24 -23.24
CA ASP A 553 -17.13 25.49 -22.59
C ASP A 553 -16.20 25.26 -21.39
N SER A 554 -16.41 24.18 -20.63
CA SER A 554 -15.50 23.74 -19.55
C SER A 554 -14.10 23.40 -20.08
N VAL A 555 -14.00 22.62 -21.17
CA VAL A 555 -12.72 22.29 -21.84
C VAL A 555 -12.00 23.54 -22.36
N LYS A 556 -12.72 24.52 -22.89
CA LYS A 556 -12.12 25.80 -23.33
C LYS A 556 -11.54 26.59 -22.15
N GLU A 557 -12.22 26.62 -21.01
CA GLU A 557 -11.67 27.27 -19.81
C GLU A 557 -10.44 26.54 -19.29
N LEU A 558 -10.39 25.20 -19.32
CA LEU A 558 -9.19 24.42 -18.96
C LEU A 558 -7.98 24.77 -19.84
N LEU A 559 -8.18 24.92 -21.14
CA LEU A 559 -7.12 25.36 -22.06
C LEU A 559 -6.64 26.78 -21.73
N VAL A 560 -7.56 27.73 -21.51
CA VAL A 560 -7.20 29.11 -21.14
C VAL A 560 -6.50 29.18 -19.78
N ALA A 561 -6.96 28.42 -18.78
CA ALA A 561 -6.38 28.37 -17.44
C ALA A 561 -4.99 27.74 -17.41
N SER A 562 -4.69 26.79 -18.31
CA SER A 562 -3.36 26.20 -18.51
C SER A 562 -2.44 27.02 -19.44
N GLY A 563 -2.80 28.28 -19.70
CA GLY A 563 -2.01 29.24 -20.47
C GLY A 563 -2.00 29.00 -21.98
N ALA A 564 -2.96 28.25 -22.53
CA ALA A 564 -3.12 28.15 -23.98
C ALA A 564 -3.72 29.46 -24.55
N PRO A 565 -3.31 29.90 -25.76
CA PRO A 565 -3.92 31.04 -26.42
C PRO A 565 -5.46 30.93 -26.55
N PRO A 566 -6.20 32.04 -26.44
CA PRO A 566 -7.62 32.05 -26.76
C PRO A 566 -7.88 31.55 -28.19
N ASN A 567 -8.76 30.55 -28.32
CA ASN A 567 -9.06 29.81 -29.55
C ASN A 567 -7.99 28.80 -30.02
N SER A 568 -7.11 28.30 -29.14
CA SER A 568 -6.34 27.07 -29.41
C SER A 568 -7.24 25.90 -29.83
N PRO A 569 -6.75 24.98 -30.69
CA PRO A 569 -7.50 23.78 -31.07
C PRO A 569 -7.70 22.87 -29.84
N PRO A 570 -8.83 22.16 -29.72
CA PRO A 570 -9.08 21.22 -28.63
C PRO A 570 -8.00 20.14 -28.45
N SER A 571 -7.36 19.71 -29.54
CA SER A 571 -6.22 18.77 -29.51
C SER A 571 -4.99 19.25 -28.73
N GLU A 572 -4.81 20.56 -28.52
CA GLU A 572 -3.78 21.16 -27.66
C GLU A 572 -3.82 20.56 -26.23
N LEU A 573 -4.99 20.10 -25.77
CA LEU A 573 -5.15 19.48 -24.45
C LEU A 573 -4.25 18.25 -24.27
N ILE A 574 -3.97 17.47 -25.33
CA ILE A 574 -3.06 16.31 -25.24
C ILE A 574 -1.63 16.78 -24.93
N ASP A 575 -1.17 17.83 -25.61
CA ASP A 575 0.17 18.38 -25.39
C ASP A 575 0.28 19.08 -24.03
N ARG A 576 -0.81 19.66 -23.51
CA ARG A 576 -0.87 20.16 -22.13
C ARG A 576 -0.78 19.03 -21.10
N LEU A 577 -1.56 17.95 -21.28
CA LEU A 577 -1.54 16.80 -20.36
C LEU A 577 -0.20 16.08 -20.32
N ALA A 578 0.52 16.04 -21.44
CA ALA A 578 1.84 15.43 -21.51
C ALA A 578 2.87 16.15 -20.62
N GLY A 579 2.82 17.49 -20.57
CA GLY A 579 3.69 18.28 -19.69
C GLY A 579 3.73 19.78 -19.99
N PRO A 580 4.33 20.58 -19.09
CA PRO A 580 4.72 21.95 -19.38
C PRO A 580 5.85 21.99 -20.42
N VAL A 581 5.89 23.07 -21.21
CA VAL A 581 6.82 23.25 -22.34
C VAL A 581 8.27 23.13 -21.90
N GLN A 582 9.03 22.30 -22.60
CA GLN A 582 10.44 22.01 -22.32
C GLN A 582 11.40 22.70 -23.30
N ASN A 583 12.48 23.28 -22.77
CA ASN A 583 13.51 23.96 -23.55
C ASN A 583 14.71 23.07 -23.91
N SER A 584 14.89 21.94 -23.22
CA SER A 584 16.00 21.01 -23.47
C SER A 584 15.62 19.95 -24.52
N PRO A 585 16.56 19.46 -25.35
CA PRO A 585 16.26 18.40 -26.33
C PRO A 585 15.77 17.10 -25.70
N ASP A 586 16.24 16.76 -24.50
CA ASP A 586 15.74 15.61 -23.73
C ASP A 586 14.32 15.85 -23.20
N GLY A 587 14.03 17.05 -22.69
CA GLY A 587 12.70 17.40 -22.21
C GLY A 587 11.66 17.43 -23.34
N GLN A 588 12.03 17.95 -24.52
CA GLN A 588 11.18 17.92 -25.72
C GLN A 588 10.87 16.48 -26.16
N ARG A 589 11.89 15.62 -26.27
CA ARG A 589 11.69 14.19 -26.57
C ARG A 589 10.82 13.48 -25.54
N MET A 590 10.97 13.78 -24.24
CA MET A 590 10.15 13.19 -23.20
C MET A 590 8.70 13.68 -23.26
N HIS A 591 8.47 14.95 -23.63
CA HIS A 591 7.15 15.53 -23.81
C HIS A 591 6.45 14.88 -25.02
N ASP A 592 7.14 14.80 -26.15
CA ASP A 592 6.68 14.08 -27.36
C ASP A 592 6.34 12.61 -27.07
N GLU A 593 7.17 11.90 -26.28
CA GLU A 593 6.91 10.50 -25.90
C GLU A 593 5.63 10.37 -25.06
N LEU A 594 5.44 11.21 -24.05
CA LEU A 594 4.24 11.16 -23.21
C LEU A 594 2.98 11.59 -23.97
N ALA A 595 3.07 12.60 -24.83
CA ALA A 595 1.97 12.98 -25.72
C ALA A 595 1.62 11.85 -26.72
N SER A 596 2.63 11.10 -27.20
CA SER A 596 2.44 9.94 -28.05
C SER A 596 1.79 8.76 -27.32
N ARG A 597 2.18 8.47 -26.06
CA ARG A 597 1.51 7.47 -25.21
C ARG A 597 0.02 7.80 -25.02
N ILE A 598 -0.29 9.06 -24.68
CA ILE A 598 -1.68 9.53 -24.54
C ILE A 598 -2.47 9.29 -25.83
N ARG A 599 -1.92 9.62 -27.01
CA ARG A 599 -2.54 9.35 -28.31
C ARG A 599 -2.77 7.86 -28.55
N SER A 600 -1.78 7.01 -28.26
CA SER A 600 -1.88 5.54 -28.41
C SER A 600 -3.05 4.96 -27.61
N VAL A 601 -3.25 5.38 -26.36
CA VAL A 601 -4.39 4.93 -25.55
C VAL A 601 -5.72 5.34 -26.17
N LEU A 602 -5.85 6.57 -26.69
CA LEU A 602 -7.08 7.01 -27.37
C LEU A 602 -7.34 6.21 -28.66
N GLU A 603 -6.29 5.92 -29.43
CA GLU A 603 -6.36 5.13 -30.68
C GLU A 603 -6.75 3.66 -30.41
N ASP A 604 -6.14 3.02 -29.42
CA ASP A 604 -6.44 1.63 -29.04
C ASP A 604 -7.84 1.49 -28.43
N GLN A 605 -8.31 2.50 -27.67
CA GLN A 605 -9.70 2.59 -27.17
C GLN A 605 -10.73 3.02 -28.25
N ARG A 606 -10.27 3.32 -29.48
CA ARG A 606 -11.10 3.81 -30.59
C ARG A 606 -11.98 4.99 -30.17
N LEU A 607 -11.35 6.00 -29.57
CA LEU A 607 -12.02 7.21 -29.10
C LEU A 607 -11.96 8.30 -30.17
N VAL A 608 -13.05 9.07 -30.29
CA VAL A 608 -13.17 10.11 -31.32
C VAL A 608 -12.38 11.35 -30.89
N SER A 609 -11.63 11.96 -31.81
CA SER A 609 -10.82 13.15 -31.48
C SER A 609 -11.68 14.34 -31.05
N LEU A 610 -11.16 15.18 -30.14
CA LEU A 610 -11.85 16.41 -29.72
C LEU A 610 -12.08 17.36 -30.90
N ASP A 611 -11.12 17.46 -31.82
CA ASP A 611 -11.22 18.29 -33.03
C ASP A 611 -12.36 17.80 -33.94
N THR A 612 -12.48 16.49 -34.15
CA THR A 612 -13.60 15.87 -34.90
C THR A 612 -14.94 16.23 -34.26
N LEU A 613 -15.07 16.06 -32.93
CA LEU A 613 -16.31 16.33 -32.21
C LEU A 613 -16.71 17.81 -32.25
N PHE A 614 -15.75 18.72 -32.10
CA PHE A 614 -16.00 20.16 -32.10
C PHE A 614 -16.32 20.66 -33.51
N ALA A 615 -15.54 20.26 -34.53
CA ALA A 615 -15.77 20.63 -35.93
C ALA A 615 -17.12 20.12 -36.45
N LEU A 616 -17.52 18.90 -36.06
CA LEU A 616 -18.83 18.34 -36.40
C LEU A 616 -19.98 19.10 -35.71
N SER A 617 -19.80 19.53 -34.46
CA SER A 617 -20.77 20.34 -33.73
C SER A 617 -20.93 21.76 -34.30
N ASP A 618 -19.82 22.40 -34.68
CA ASP A 618 -19.81 23.71 -35.34
C ASP A 618 -20.48 23.63 -36.72
N GLY A 619 -20.14 22.63 -37.53
CA GLY A 619 -20.74 22.42 -38.84
C GLY A 619 -22.24 22.13 -38.79
N LEU A 620 -22.71 21.34 -37.80
CA LEU A 620 -24.14 21.16 -37.55
C LEU A 620 -24.84 22.49 -37.15
N THR A 621 -24.15 23.35 -36.39
CA THR A 621 -24.63 24.69 -36.05
C THR A 621 -24.66 25.63 -37.26
N GLU A 622 -23.70 25.53 -38.18
CA GLU A 622 -23.69 26.26 -39.45
C GLU A 622 -24.80 25.77 -40.40
N MET A 623 -25.08 24.46 -40.43
CA MET A 623 -26.25 23.89 -41.12
C MET A 623 -27.56 24.46 -40.57
N GLN A 624 -27.72 24.56 -39.23
CA GLN A 624 -28.90 25.18 -38.61
C GLN A 624 -29.08 26.66 -38.98
N LYS A 625 -27.98 27.37 -39.25
CA LYS A 625 -27.97 28.78 -39.70
C LYS A 625 -28.18 28.91 -41.22
N GLY A 626 -28.24 27.80 -41.96
CA GLY A 626 -28.40 27.80 -43.42
C GLY A 626 -27.13 28.18 -44.18
N SER A 627 -25.94 27.96 -43.61
CA SER A 627 -24.66 28.32 -44.24
C SER A 627 -23.56 27.25 -44.00
N PRO A 628 -23.78 25.98 -44.38
CA PRO A 628 -22.76 24.94 -44.22
C PRO A 628 -21.52 25.23 -45.07
N LYS A 629 -20.33 25.21 -44.46
CA LYS A 629 -19.05 25.36 -45.18
C LYS A 629 -18.76 24.21 -46.15
N SER A 630 -19.02 22.96 -45.75
CA SER A 630 -18.86 21.77 -46.61
C SER A 630 -19.63 20.57 -46.07
N THR A 631 -20.59 20.06 -46.85
CA THR A 631 -21.36 18.85 -46.50
C THR A 631 -20.50 17.59 -46.56
N ASP A 632 -19.61 17.47 -47.54
CA ASP A 632 -18.77 16.28 -47.72
C ASP A 632 -17.74 16.13 -46.58
N ALA A 633 -17.21 17.24 -46.07
CA ALA A 633 -16.35 17.23 -44.88
C ALA A 633 -17.11 16.76 -43.64
N LEU A 634 -18.35 17.21 -43.44
CA LEU A 634 -19.19 16.74 -42.32
C LEU A 634 -19.59 15.27 -42.45
N LEU A 635 -19.70 14.74 -43.68
CA LEU A 635 -19.93 13.31 -43.90
C LEU A 635 -18.69 12.46 -43.61
N ALA A 636 -17.48 12.98 -43.81
CA ALA A 636 -16.24 12.32 -43.41
C ALA A 636 -16.14 12.26 -41.87
N LEU A 637 -16.26 13.41 -41.19
CA LEU A 637 -16.23 13.49 -39.71
C LEU A 637 -17.32 12.64 -39.04
N ALA A 638 -18.52 12.57 -39.63
CA ALA A 638 -19.59 11.69 -39.13
C ALA A 638 -19.34 10.20 -39.37
N GLY A 639 -18.37 9.84 -40.22
CA GLY A 639 -17.89 8.47 -40.42
C GLY A 639 -17.00 7.99 -39.27
N GLU A 640 -16.14 8.86 -38.75
CA GLU A 640 -15.19 8.58 -37.65
C GLU A 640 -15.91 8.15 -36.35
N LEU A 641 -17.16 8.56 -36.15
CA LEU A 641 -18.01 8.11 -35.02
C LEU A 641 -18.28 6.58 -34.99
N ARG A 642 -17.83 5.82 -36.01
CA ARG A 642 -18.13 4.40 -36.21
C ARG A 642 -16.91 3.48 -36.23
N GLU A 643 -15.73 3.97 -35.84
CA GLU A 643 -14.48 3.20 -35.94
C GLU A 643 -14.30 2.11 -34.85
N PHE A 644 -15.38 1.60 -34.26
CA PHE A 644 -15.35 0.55 -33.26
C PHE A 644 -16.47 -0.49 -33.46
N GLU A 645 -16.18 -1.74 -33.07
CA GLU A 645 -17.14 -2.86 -33.11
C GLU A 645 -17.43 -3.38 -31.69
N MET A 646 -18.65 -3.88 -31.47
CA MET A 646 -19.00 -4.57 -30.22
C MET A 646 -18.61 -6.06 -30.27
N PRO A 647 -18.07 -6.64 -29.19
CA PRO A 647 -17.81 -8.06 -29.08
C PRO A 647 -19.04 -8.91 -29.44
N ARG A 648 -18.81 -10.01 -30.16
CA ARG A 648 -19.89 -10.97 -30.47
C ARG A 648 -20.45 -11.54 -29.17
N GLN A 649 -21.74 -11.31 -28.94
CA GLN A 649 -22.43 -11.75 -27.74
C GLN A 649 -22.50 -13.29 -27.71
N ILE A 650 -21.89 -13.91 -26.70
CA ILE A 650 -21.78 -15.38 -26.56
C ILE A 650 -23.12 -15.99 -26.08
N PHE A 651 -23.90 -15.25 -25.30
CA PHE A 651 -25.19 -15.67 -24.76
C PHE A 651 -26.36 -15.01 -25.50
N THR A 652 -27.50 -15.71 -25.59
CA THR A 652 -28.79 -15.09 -25.92
C THR A 652 -29.26 -14.15 -24.82
N ASN A 653 -30.14 -13.18 -25.13
CA ASN A 653 -30.66 -12.23 -24.13
C ASN A 653 -31.34 -12.93 -22.94
N SER A 654 -32.01 -14.07 -23.17
CA SER A 654 -32.59 -14.91 -22.11
C SER A 654 -31.55 -15.60 -21.23
N GLU A 655 -30.42 -16.04 -21.78
CA GLU A 655 -29.33 -16.65 -20.99
C GLU A 655 -28.59 -15.58 -20.18
N LYS A 656 -28.35 -14.40 -20.76
CA LYS A 656 -27.73 -13.25 -20.06
C LYS A 656 -28.49 -12.86 -18.79
N ILE A 657 -29.81 -12.72 -18.86
CA ILE A 657 -30.67 -12.33 -17.73
C ILE A 657 -30.61 -13.36 -16.58
N ASN A 658 -30.33 -14.63 -16.89
CA ASN A 658 -30.19 -15.69 -15.89
C ASN A 658 -28.75 -15.88 -15.38
N TRP A 659 -27.74 -15.37 -16.09
CA TRP A 659 -26.33 -15.65 -15.84
C TRP A 659 -25.57 -14.46 -15.23
N ALA A 660 -25.94 -13.22 -15.58
CA ALA A 660 -25.31 -12.00 -15.08
C ALA A 660 -26.19 -11.29 -14.02
N PRO A 661 -25.60 -10.39 -13.20
CA PRO A 661 -26.37 -9.38 -12.46
C PRO A 661 -27.33 -8.61 -13.39
N ALA A 662 -28.45 -8.16 -12.85
CA ALA A 662 -29.64 -7.82 -13.65
C ALA A 662 -29.53 -6.56 -14.54
N VAL A 663 -28.38 -5.86 -14.58
CA VAL A 663 -28.19 -4.67 -15.43
C VAL A 663 -26.82 -4.70 -16.11
N TYR A 664 -26.78 -4.16 -17.33
CA TYR A 664 -25.80 -4.42 -18.37
C TYR A 664 -25.11 -3.10 -18.78
N THR A 665 -23.80 -2.99 -18.56
CA THR A 665 -23.02 -1.74 -18.77
C THR A 665 -22.89 -1.31 -20.22
N SER A 666 -22.97 -2.26 -21.16
CA SER A 666 -22.72 -1.98 -22.58
C SER A 666 -23.83 -1.18 -23.27
N HIS A 667 -24.92 -0.84 -22.58
CA HIS A 667 -26.01 -0.05 -23.15
C HIS A 667 -25.52 1.32 -23.69
N HIS A 668 -24.56 1.95 -23.02
CA HIS A 668 -23.91 3.19 -23.49
C HIS A 668 -23.21 2.98 -24.85
N ALA A 669 -22.39 1.94 -24.95
CA ALA A 669 -21.68 1.59 -26.19
C ALA A 669 -22.64 1.17 -27.31
N GLU A 670 -23.71 0.42 -27.00
CA GLU A 670 -24.75 0.03 -27.96
C GLU A 670 -25.48 1.25 -28.56
N LEU A 671 -25.75 2.29 -27.76
CA LEU A 671 -26.36 3.54 -28.24
C LEU A 671 -25.41 4.32 -29.17
N GLN A 672 -24.10 4.32 -28.86
CA GLN A 672 -23.09 4.96 -29.72
C GLN A 672 -22.96 4.26 -31.08
N VAL A 673 -22.89 2.92 -31.12
CA VAL A 673 -22.87 2.15 -32.39
C VAL A 673 -24.09 2.43 -33.26
N GLN A 674 -25.24 2.72 -32.66
CA GLN A 674 -26.49 3.07 -33.36
C GLN A 674 -26.52 4.51 -33.89
N THR A 675 -25.52 5.35 -33.59
CA THR A 675 -25.50 6.76 -34.00
C THR A 675 -25.28 6.91 -35.52
N ASP A 676 -26.14 7.69 -36.17
CA ASP A 676 -26.13 7.90 -37.62
C ASP A 676 -26.48 9.34 -38.00
N LEU A 677 -25.47 10.20 -37.97
CA LEU A 677 -25.64 11.60 -38.38
C LEU A 677 -25.69 11.76 -39.92
N THR A 678 -25.26 10.75 -40.68
CA THR A 678 -25.15 10.85 -42.15
C THR A 678 -26.48 11.13 -42.83
N LYS A 679 -27.59 10.63 -42.28
CA LYS A 679 -28.96 10.89 -42.77
C LYS A 679 -29.35 12.37 -42.62
N VAL A 680 -29.05 12.96 -41.46
CA VAL A 680 -29.38 14.36 -41.13
C VAL A 680 -28.48 15.34 -41.88
N ILE A 681 -27.26 14.92 -42.24
CA ILE A 681 -26.30 15.72 -43.01
C ILE A 681 -26.61 15.67 -44.52
N LYS A 682 -26.88 14.49 -45.11
CA LYS A 682 -27.16 14.33 -46.55
C LYS A 682 -28.46 15.01 -47.01
N ALA A 683 -29.49 14.93 -46.19
CA ALA A 683 -30.74 15.65 -46.38
C ALA A 683 -30.91 16.56 -45.16
N PRO A 684 -30.45 17.84 -45.24
CA PRO A 684 -30.38 18.74 -44.10
C PRO A 684 -31.66 18.72 -43.26
N GLY A 685 -31.55 18.16 -42.06
CA GLY A 685 -32.70 18.00 -41.17
C GLY A 685 -33.31 19.33 -40.76
N THR A 686 -34.51 19.27 -40.18
CA THR A 686 -35.08 20.45 -39.51
C THR A 686 -34.13 20.94 -38.41
N ARG A 687 -34.26 22.22 -38.02
CA ARG A 687 -33.43 22.81 -36.94
C ARG A 687 -33.38 21.90 -35.70
N ALA A 688 -34.52 21.35 -35.29
CA ALA A 688 -34.64 20.43 -34.16
C ALA A 688 -33.97 19.06 -34.39
N GLN A 689 -33.94 18.54 -35.62
CA GLN A 689 -33.20 17.32 -35.97
C GLN A 689 -31.69 17.55 -35.94
N LEU A 690 -31.22 18.68 -36.43
CA LEU A 690 -29.81 19.10 -36.32
C LEU A 690 -29.42 19.37 -34.84
N GLU A 691 -30.34 19.87 -34.04
CA GLU A 691 -30.15 20.10 -32.60
C GLU A 691 -30.03 18.77 -31.84
N ALA A 692 -30.91 17.82 -32.13
CA ALA A 692 -30.83 16.46 -31.61
C ALA A 692 -29.54 15.74 -32.07
N ALA A 693 -29.10 15.96 -33.31
CA ALA A 693 -27.84 15.44 -33.84
C ALA A 693 -26.61 15.96 -33.07
N ARG A 694 -26.55 17.26 -32.74
CA ARG A 694 -25.50 17.80 -31.83
C ARG A 694 -25.54 17.12 -30.47
N GLY A 695 -26.73 16.92 -29.90
CA GLY A 695 -26.91 16.21 -28.63
C GLY A 695 -26.41 14.76 -28.62
N GLN A 696 -26.34 14.09 -29.78
CA GLN A 696 -25.78 12.73 -29.91
C GLN A 696 -24.25 12.69 -29.83
N LEU A 697 -23.56 13.84 -29.87
CA LEU A 697 -22.11 13.92 -29.70
C LEU A 697 -21.67 13.87 -28.22
N ALA A 698 -22.58 14.19 -27.26
CA ALA A 698 -22.23 14.26 -25.84
C ALA A 698 -21.66 12.96 -25.24
N PRO A 699 -22.16 11.74 -25.59
CA PRO A 699 -21.57 10.49 -25.14
C PRO A 699 -20.14 10.27 -25.63
N PHE A 700 -19.85 10.65 -26.88
CA PHE A 700 -18.50 10.53 -27.45
C PHE A 700 -17.54 11.52 -26.79
N LEU A 701 -17.98 12.76 -26.52
CA LEU A 701 -17.19 13.74 -25.79
C LEU A 701 -16.90 13.29 -24.34
N ARG A 702 -17.88 12.70 -23.64
CA ARG A 702 -17.67 12.05 -22.34
C ARG A 702 -16.58 10.99 -22.42
N ASP A 703 -16.66 10.08 -23.39
CA ASP A 703 -15.69 8.98 -23.50
C ASP A 703 -14.28 9.49 -23.79
N THR A 704 -14.13 10.49 -24.66
CA THR A 704 -12.82 11.07 -25.00
C THR A 704 -12.18 11.75 -23.78
N LEU A 705 -12.94 12.50 -22.98
CA LEU A 705 -12.42 13.14 -21.77
C LEU A 705 -12.09 12.12 -20.66
N VAL A 706 -12.91 11.07 -20.49
CA VAL A 706 -12.59 9.96 -19.57
C VAL A 706 -11.32 9.23 -20.07
N GLY A 707 -11.20 9.01 -21.37
CA GLY A 707 -10.01 8.42 -22.01
C GLY A 707 -8.74 9.22 -21.78
N LEU A 708 -8.79 10.55 -21.80
CA LEU A 708 -7.65 11.41 -21.46
C LEU A 708 -7.21 11.26 -20.00
N ASN A 709 -8.15 11.11 -19.06
CA ASN A 709 -7.82 10.82 -17.65
C ASN A 709 -7.16 9.44 -17.51
N TYR A 710 -7.72 8.42 -18.17
CA TYR A 710 -7.16 7.06 -18.19
C TYR A 710 -5.76 7.00 -18.79
N ALA A 711 -5.54 7.76 -19.87
CA ALA A 711 -4.27 7.80 -20.59
C ALA A 711 -3.19 8.58 -19.82
N TYR A 712 -3.55 9.64 -19.09
CA TYR A 712 -2.60 10.35 -18.23
C TYR A 712 -2.13 9.47 -17.06
N TYR A 713 -3.03 8.69 -16.46
CA TYR A 713 -2.72 7.74 -15.38
C TYR A 713 -2.47 6.31 -15.88
N GLU A 714 -2.02 6.15 -17.13
CA GLU A 714 -1.61 4.87 -17.72
C GLU A 714 -0.53 4.21 -16.83
N PRO A 715 -0.81 3.07 -16.15
CA PRO A 715 0.20 2.37 -15.37
C PRO A 715 1.25 1.78 -16.33
N PRO A 716 2.54 1.70 -15.95
CA PRO A 716 3.60 1.25 -16.85
C PRO A 716 3.26 -0.10 -17.49
N GLY A 717 3.11 -0.13 -18.81
CA GLY A 717 2.77 -1.32 -19.61
C GLY A 717 1.28 -1.52 -19.94
N ALA A 718 0.36 -0.95 -19.14
CA ALA A 718 -1.09 -0.83 -19.32
C ALA A 718 -1.78 -1.80 -20.31
N GLN A 719 -1.60 -3.11 -20.13
CA GLN A 719 -2.14 -4.12 -21.05
C GLN A 719 -3.66 -4.02 -21.18
N ILE A 720 -4.36 -3.66 -20.09
CA ILE A 720 -5.81 -3.48 -20.12
C ILE A 720 -6.27 -2.32 -21.03
N LEU A 721 -5.48 -1.25 -21.16
CA LEU A 721 -5.79 -0.08 -22.00
C LEU A 721 -5.47 -0.33 -23.48
N HIS A 722 -4.50 -1.19 -23.79
CA HIS A 722 -4.12 -1.50 -25.17
C HIS A 722 -4.82 -2.76 -25.74
N ILE A 723 -5.28 -3.69 -24.89
CA ILE A 723 -5.90 -4.96 -25.34
C ILE A 723 -7.44 -4.91 -25.35
N ASN A 724 -8.07 -4.14 -24.46
CA ASN A 724 -9.54 -4.04 -24.41
C ASN A 724 -10.02 -2.69 -24.97
N PRO A 725 -10.40 -2.60 -26.27
CA PRO A 725 -10.76 -1.33 -26.92
C PRO A 725 -12.08 -0.71 -26.42
N LEU A 726 -12.77 -1.33 -25.46
CA LEU A 726 -14.00 -0.82 -24.86
C LEU A 726 -13.84 -0.47 -23.37
N PHE A 727 -12.64 -0.55 -22.79
CA PHE A 727 -12.44 -0.41 -21.34
C PHE A 727 -12.88 0.97 -20.80
N VAL A 728 -12.46 2.06 -21.46
CA VAL A 728 -12.88 3.43 -21.14
C VAL A 728 -14.39 3.60 -21.32
N ARG A 729 -14.88 3.21 -22.50
CA ARG A 729 -16.29 3.34 -22.92
C ARG A 729 -17.25 2.60 -21.99
N SER A 730 -16.82 1.46 -21.44
CA SER A 730 -17.59 0.58 -20.56
C SER A 730 -17.60 1.00 -19.09
N HIS A 731 -16.96 2.12 -18.70
CA HIS A 731 -17.03 2.65 -17.34
C HIS A 731 -18.50 2.90 -16.92
N ASP A 732 -18.95 2.30 -15.82
CA ASP A 732 -20.31 2.46 -15.28
C ASP A 732 -20.34 3.49 -14.13
N PHE A 733 -20.65 4.74 -14.48
CA PHE A 733 -20.76 5.84 -13.51
C PHE A 733 -21.98 5.76 -12.59
N LEU A 734 -22.96 4.89 -12.88
CA LEU A 734 -24.21 4.84 -12.14
C LEU A 734 -24.32 3.62 -11.21
N GLY A 735 -23.33 2.73 -11.19
CA GLY A 735 -23.31 1.55 -10.33
C GLY A 735 -24.45 0.56 -10.61
N ILE A 736 -25.14 0.68 -11.76
CA ILE A 736 -26.41 -0.01 -12.00
C ILE A 736 -26.20 -1.53 -12.09
N SER A 737 -24.99 -1.94 -12.49
CA SER A 737 -24.52 -3.33 -12.56
C SER A 737 -24.65 -4.09 -11.23
N VAL A 738 -24.62 -3.40 -10.09
CA VAL A 738 -24.78 -3.99 -8.76
C VAL A 738 -25.98 -3.36 -8.04
N ILE A 739 -27.08 -4.12 -8.00
CA ILE A 739 -28.34 -3.69 -7.37
C ILE A 739 -28.09 -3.26 -5.91
N GLY A 740 -28.37 -1.99 -5.61
CA GLY A 740 -28.23 -1.42 -4.27
C GLY A 740 -26.82 -0.94 -3.92
N SER A 741 -25.91 -0.84 -4.91
CA SER A 741 -24.68 -0.07 -4.74
C SER A 741 -24.93 1.43 -4.93
N ASP A 742 -24.22 2.26 -4.17
CA ASP A 742 -24.29 3.74 -4.22
C ASP A 742 -22.86 4.29 -4.38
N LEU A 743 -22.18 3.86 -5.47
CA LEU A 743 -20.76 4.14 -5.73
C LEU A 743 -20.52 5.33 -6.67
N ILE A 744 -21.56 6.10 -7.00
CA ILE A 744 -21.53 7.15 -8.05
C ILE A 744 -20.48 8.27 -7.84
N TRP A 745 -19.98 8.42 -6.62
CA TRP A 745 -18.91 9.34 -6.20
C TRP A 745 -17.81 8.65 -5.37
N GLN A 746 -17.78 7.32 -5.36
CA GLN A 746 -16.78 6.52 -4.64
C GLN A 746 -15.71 6.00 -5.63
N PRO A 747 -14.52 5.57 -5.15
CA PRO A 747 -13.48 5.03 -6.00
C PRO A 747 -13.97 3.87 -6.89
N PRO A 748 -13.54 3.80 -8.15
CA PRO A 748 -14.08 2.82 -9.09
C PRO A 748 -13.57 1.43 -8.79
N VAL A 749 -14.47 0.46 -8.68
CA VAL A 749 -14.12 -0.95 -8.49
C VAL A 749 -14.01 -1.69 -9.83
N LEU A 750 -13.03 -2.58 -9.94
CA LEU A 750 -12.87 -3.45 -11.12
C LEU A 750 -13.87 -4.60 -11.09
N LEU A 751 -14.73 -4.67 -12.11
CA LEU A 751 -15.70 -5.74 -12.32
C LEU A 751 -15.39 -6.50 -13.62
N GLY A 752 -15.93 -7.71 -13.76
CA GLY A 752 -15.79 -8.54 -14.96
C GLY A 752 -14.40 -9.19 -15.18
N ALA A 753 -13.44 -8.95 -14.28
CA ALA A 753 -12.12 -9.59 -14.34
C ALA A 753 -12.22 -11.12 -14.38
N GLY A 754 -11.55 -11.75 -15.34
CA GLY A 754 -11.62 -13.20 -15.60
C GLY A 754 -12.92 -13.71 -16.26
N ILE A 755 -13.90 -12.84 -16.53
CA ILE A 755 -15.24 -13.23 -17.01
C ILE A 755 -15.40 -12.87 -18.50
N SER A 756 -14.90 -13.74 -19.38
CA SER A 756 -14.86 -13.52 -20.84
C SER A 756 -16.24 -13.28 -21.49
N ALA A 757 -17.30 -13.93 -20.99
CA ALA A 757 -18.64 -13.80 -21.55
C ALA A 757 -19.41 -12.53 -21.09
N GLY A 758 -18.82 -11.71 -20.22
CA GLY A 758 -19.36 -10.42 -19.78
C GLY A 758 -19.04 -9.23 -20.69
N GLY A 759 -18.20 -9.43 -21.73
CA GLY A 759 -17.68 -8.35 -22.57
C GLY A 759 -16.30 -7.83 -22.15
N GLY A 760 -15.69 -8.43 -21.12
CA GLY A 760 -14.41 -8.01 -20.55
C GLY A 760 -14.55 -7.37 -19.17
N ALA A 761 -13.42 -6.97 -18.60
CA ALA A 761 -13.40 -6.18 -17.37
C ALA A 761 -13.78 -4.72 -17.65
N TYR A 762 -14.31 -4.02 -16.64
CA TYR A 762 -14.63 -2.60 -16.67
C TYR A 762 -14.58 -2.00 -15.25
N LEU A 763 -14.50 -0.66 -15.16
CA LEU A 763 -14.57 0.07 -13.90
C LEU A 763 -16.01 0.54 -13.60
N MET A 764 -16.41 0.48 -12.34
CA MET A 764 -17.73 0.93 -11.86
C MET A 764 -17.56 1.82 -10.63
N GLY A 765 -18.08 3.05 -10.69
CA GLY A 765 -17.94 4.06 -9.63
C GLY A 765 -17.69 5.44 -10.21
N SER A 766 -16.88 6.25 -9.55
CA SER A 766 -16.46 7.58 -10.04
C SER A 766 -15.04 7.56 -10.62
N LEU A 767 -14.49 8.72 -10.99
CA LEU A 767 -13.05 8.87 -11.30
C LEU A 767 -12.16 9.19 -10.09
N ALA A 768 -12.68 9.30 -8.87
CA ALA A 768 -11.84 9.48 -7.68
C ALA A 768 -10.90 8.29 -7.52
N ASP A 769 -9.61 8.53 -7.25
CA ASP A 769 -8.60 7.48 -7.08
C ASP A 769 -8.46 6.52 -8.30
N LEU A 770 -8.80 7.02 -9.50
CA LEU A 770 -8.57 6.32 -10.76
C LEU A 770 -7.16 5.70 -10.92
N PRO A 771 -6.04 6.34 -10.49
CA PRO A 771 -4.71 5.76 -10.62
C PRO A 771 -4.58 4.40 -9.92
N TYR A 772 -5.10 4.29 -8.69
CA TYR A 772 -5.08 3.05 -7.92
C TYR A 772 -5.95 1.96 -8.57
N SER A 773 -7.11 2.32 -9.14
CA SER A 773 -7.99 1.36 -9.81
C SER A 773 -7.42 0.86 -11.15
N LEU A 774 -6.72 1.70 -11.90
CA LEU A 774 -5.98 1.29 -13.11
C LEU A 774 -4.78 0.40 -12.75
N ALA A 775 -4.03 0.78 -11.71
CA ALA A 775 -2.93 0.00 -11.18
C ALA A 775 -3.38 -1.37 -10.65
N THR A 776 -4.54 -1.43 -9.98
CA THR A 776 -5.19 -2.69 -9.53
C THR A 776 -5.52 -3.60 -10.71
N ALA A 777 -5.99 -3.03 -11.83
CA ALA A 777 -6.30 -3.81 -13.03
C ALA A 777 -5.02 -4.29 -13.77
N GLU A 778 -3.95 -3.51 -13.76
CA GLU A 778 -2.67 -3.88 -14.38
C GLU A 778 -1.84 -4.85 -13.53
N ALA A 779 -1.99 -4.85 -12.20
CA ALA A 779 -1.25 -5.74 -11.29
C ALA A 779 -1.42 -7.23 -11.64
N ASP A 780 -2.62 -7.65 -12.04
CA ASP A 780 -2.92 -9.03 -12.44
C ASP A 780 -2.26 -9.44 -13.79
N PHE A 781 -1.69 -8.48 -14.56
CA PHE A 781 -0.91 -8.74 -15.78
C PHE A 781 0.61 -8.81 -15.56
N ILE A 782 1.11 -8.53 -14.35
CA ILE A 782 2.55 -8.60 -14.04
C ILE A 782 2.92 -10.03 -13.64
N VAL A 783 3.67 -10.72 -14.50
CA VAL A 783 4.18 -12.08 -14.22
C VAL A 783 5.45 -12.00 -13.36
N PRO A 784 5.50 -12.62 -12.16
CA PRO A 784 6.71 -12.65 -11.35
C PRO A 784 7.81 -13.53 -11.96
N GLU A 785 9.07 -13.16 -11.74
CA GLU A 785 10.25 -13.95 -12.15
C GLU A 785 10.40 -15.25 -11.34
N ASN A 786 9.78 -15.34 -10.17
CA ASN A 786 9.91 -16.47 -9.24
C ASN A 786 8.57 -17.20 -9.06
N VAL A 787 8.57 -18.52 -9.22
CA VAL A 787 7.39 -19.36 -8.95
C VAL A 787 7.05 -19.29 -7.46
N GLN A 788 5.75 -19.27 -7.11
CA GLN A 788 5.21 -19.03 -5.76
C GLN A 788 5.47 -17.62 -5.19
N ALA A 789 6.01 -16.66 -5.95
CA ALA A 789 6.06 -15.28 -5.50
C ALA A 789 4.65 -14.74 -5.22
N LEU A 790 4.48 -14.14 -4.04
CA LEU A 790 3.27 -13.40 -3.71
C LEU A 790 3.25 -12.11 -4.54
N ILE A 791 2.25 -11.94 -5.42
CA ILE A 791 1.88 -10.61 -5.93
C ILE A 791 1.01 -9.98 -4.83
N TRP A 792 1.50 -8.91 -4.21
CA TRP A 792 0.80 -8.26 -3.10
C TRP A 792 -0.29 -7.38 -3.68
N ARG A 793 -1.51 -7.92 -3.79
CA ARG A 793 -2.64 -7.26 -4.47
C ARG A 793 -3.03 -5.93 -3.85
N GLU A 794 -2.62 -5.69 -2.60
CA GLU A 794 -2.88 -4.49 -1.83
C GLU A 794 -1.72 -3.48 -1.84
N LEU A 795 -0.48 -3.92 -2.11
CA LEU A 795 0.70 -3.03 -2.19
C LEU A 795 1.05 -2.66 -3.63
N VAL A 796 1.02 -3.62 -4.55
CA VAL A 796 1.41 -3.43 -5.95
C VAL A 796 0.62 -2.29 -6.61
N PRO A 797 -0.70 -2.14 -6.37
CA PRO A 797 -1.44 -1.02 -6.93
C PRO A 797 -0.97 0.35 -6.41
N ASP A 798 -0.67 0.50 -5.11
CA ASP A 798 -0.11 1.74 -4.56
C ASP A 798 1.22 2.08 -5.23
N MET A 799 2.16 1.12 -5.30
CA MET A 799 3.48 1.34 -5.91
C MET A 799 3.40 1.75 -7.40
N LEU A 800 2.47 1.15 -8.16
CA LEU A 800 2.23 1.48 -9.56
C LEU A 800 1.51 2.83 -9.72
N ALA A 801 0.56 3.14 -8.85
CA ALA A 801 -0.15 4.42 -8.82
C ALA A 801 0.83 5.56 -8.52
N ASP A 802 1.63 5.47 -7.45
CA ASP A 802 2.66 6.45 -7.07
C ASP A 802 3.63 6.75 -8.21
N ALA A 803 4.12 5.70 -8.86
CA ALA A 803 5.06 5.81 -9.97
C ALA A 803 4.46 6.49 -11.22
N SER A 804 3.13 6.48 -11.37
CA SER A 804 2.40 7.03 -12.51
C SER A 804 1.76 8.40 -12.21
N PHE A 805 1.49 8.68 -10.94
CA PHE A 805 0.86 9.91 -10.45
C PHE A 805 1.84 11.10 -10.43
N ALA A 806 3.08 10.85 -10.01
CA ALA A 806 4.14 11.86 -9.98
C ALA A 806 4.65 12.18 -11.39
N ARG A 807 4.92 13.47 -11.64
CA ARG A 807 5.69 13.96 -12.79
C ARG A 807 6.83 14.84 -12.29
N TRP A 808 8.00 14.71 -12.91
CA TRP A 808 9.24 15.38 -12.49
C TRP A 808 9.68 16.46 -13.49
N TRP A 809 8.71 17.18 -14.06
CA TRP A 809 8.95 18.23 -15.06
C TRP A 809 9.69 19.45 -14.53
N ASN A 810 9.48 19.77 -13.25
CA ASN A 810 10.07 20.94 -12.59
C ASN A 810 11.36 20.60 -11.83
N VAL A 811 11.78 19.32 -11.80
CA VAL A 811 12.92 18.88 -11.01
C VAL A 811 14.23 19.36 -11.62
N THR A 812 15.07 20.02 -10.83
CA THR A 812 16.38 20.51 -11.26
C THR A 812 17.47 19.43 -11.14
N PRO A 813 18.61 19.60 -11.83
CA PRO A 813 19.77 18.73 -11.62
C PRO A 813 20.32 18.79 -10.19
N ASP A 814 20.21 19.95 -9.52
CA ASP A 814 20.66 20.14 -8.14
C ASP A 814 19.74 19.42 -7.15
N GLU A 815 18.42 19.42 -7.38
CA GLU A 815 17.45 18.65 -6.58
C GLU A 815 17.67 17.14 -6.72
N LEU A 816 17.80 16.65 -7.96
CA LEU A 816 18.09 15.24 -8.24
C LEU A 816 19.38 14.79 -7.55
N HIS A 817 20.42 15.63 -7.61
CA HIS A 817 21.70 15.36 -6.96
C HIS A 817 21.59 15.41 -5.43
N ALA A 818 20.80 16.35 -4.87
CA ALA A 818 20.53 16.42 -3.44
C ALA A 818 19.92 15.11 -2.90
N VAL A 819 18.94 14.52 -3.60
CA VAL A 819 18.33 13.23 -3.19
C VAL A 819 19.35 12.10 -3.12
N GLY A 820 20.27 12.03 -4.09
CA GLY A 820 21.38 11.08 -4.08
C GLY A 820 22.34 11.35 -2.92
N LEU A 821 22.67 12.61 -2.65
CA LEU A 821 23.56 13.02 -1.57
C LEU A 821 23.00 12.77 -0.17
N TYR A 822 21.72 13.06 0.10
CA TYR A 822 21.11 12.78 1.40
C TYR A 822 21.21 11.29 1.75
N GLN A 823 20.89 10.39 0.82
CA GLN A 823 21.05 8.94 1.04
C GLN A 823 22.52 8.55 1.27
N ARG A 824 23.44 9.04 0.43
CA ARG A 824 24.89 8.76 0.58
C ARG A 824 25.44 9.27 1.93
N ALA A 825 25.04 10.48 2.36
CA ALA A 825 25.42 11.05 3.65
C ALA A 825 24.84 10.24 4.84
N GLY A 826 23.63 9.68 4.70
CA GLY A 826 23.05 8.75 5.67
C GLY A 826 23.88 7.47 5.82
N GLU A 827 24.32 6.89 4.70
CA GLU A 827 25.25 5.75 4.73
C GLU A 827 26.63 6.12 5.32
N GLU A 828 27.13 7.34 5.08
CA GLU A 828 28.39 7.83 5.68
C GLU A 828 28.27 7.96 7.21
N LEU A 829 27.16 8.47 7.73
CA LEU A 829 26.87 8.52 9.18
C LEU A 829 26.84 7.11 9.81
N LEU A 830 26.26 6.14 9.11
CA LEU A 830 26.23 4.74 9.53
C LEU A 830 27.64 4.13 9.55
N ARG A 831 28.45 4.33 8.50
CA ARG A 831 29.85 3.87 8.45
C ARG A 831 30.73 4.55 9.51
N GLY A 832 30.56 5.86 9.73
CA GLY A 832 31.31 6.62 10.75
C GLY A 832 31.05 6.15 12.18
N SER A 833 29.86 5.61 12.44
CA SER A 833 29.45 5.07 13.76
C SER A 833 30.30 3.88 14.24
N GLU A 834 31.13 3.27 13.39
CA GLU A 834 32.08 2.20 13.77
C GLU A 834 33.07 2.67 14.84
N LYS A 835 33.61 3.88 14.70
CA LYS A 835 34.74 4.38 15.50
C LYS A 835 34.36 5.49 16.48
N ASP A 836 33.16 6.05 16.34
CA ASP A 836 32.62 7.10 17.20
C ASP A 836 31.37 6.61 17.96
N PRO A 837 31.47 6.33 19.28
CA PRO A 837 30.33 5.96 20.12
C PRO A 837 29.27 7.06 20.28
N GLN A 838 29.64 8.33 20.20
CA GLN A 838 28.71 9.45 20.31
C GLN A 838 27.89 9.59 19.03
N LEU A 839 28.54 9.51 17.87
CA LEU A 839 27.84 9.42 16.58
C LEU A 839 26.90 8.20 16.54
N ARG A 840 27.37 7.02 16.98
CA ARG A 840 26.55 5.80 17.04
C ARG A 840 25.28 5.99 17.88
N ALA A 841 25.40 6.60 19.06
CA ALA A 841 24.24 6.89 19.91
C ALA A 841 23.26 7.87 19.26
N ARG A 842 23.75 8.92 18.58
CA ARG A 842 22.93 9.88 17.84
C ARG A 842 22.20 9.23 16.66
N VAL A 843 22.90 8.41 15.88
CA VAL A 843 22.33 7.67 14.74
C VAL A 843 21.24 6.70 15.20
N ALA A 844 21.50 5.91 16.26
CA ALA A 844 20.49 5.03 16.84
C ALA A 844 19.27 5.83 17.36
N SER A 845 19.49 6.99 18.00
CA SER A 845 18.41 7.86 18.47
C SER A 845 17.53 8.36 17.33
N ILE A 846 18.10 8.82 16.22
CA ILE A 846 17.34 9.29 15.05
C ILE A 846 16.56 8.13 14.41
N LEU A 847 17.22 7.00 14.15
CA LEU A 847 16.57 5.85 13.51
C LEU A 847 15.46 5.23 14.37
N SER A 848 15.50 5.41 15.69
CA SER A 848 14.44 4.92 16.59
C SER A 848 13.05 5.51 16.33
N VAL A 849 12.95 6.61 15.57
CA VAL A 849 11.67 7.21 15.15
C VAL A 849 10.99 6.43 14.01
N ARG A 850 11.78 5.79 13.12
CA ARG A 850 11.26 5.08 11.92
C ARG A 850 11.39 3.56 11.97
N MET A 851 11.98 3.00 13.03
CA MET A 851 12.31 1.58 13.11
C MET A 851 11.71 0.91 14.34
N ASP A 852 11.19 -0.30 14.16
CA ASP A 852 10.77 -1.14 15.28
C ASP A 852 11.97 -1.54 16.17
N PRO A 853 11.73 -1.92 17.45
CA PRO A 853 12.80 -2.28 18.39
C PRO A 853 13.75 -3.39 17.89
N ARG A 854 13.24 -4.41 17.17
CA ARG A 854 14.06 -5.52 16.65
C ARG A 854 15.00 -5.03 15.54
N ARG A 855 14.49 -4.21 14.62
CA ARG A 855 15.29 -3.62 13.53
C ARG A 855 16.34 -2.66 14.07
N LEU A 856 15.97 -1.80 15.02
CA LEU A 856 16.87 -0.86 15.67
C LEU A 856 17.99 -1.57 16.45
N GLU A 857 17.66 -2.62 17.20
CA GLU A 857 18.65 -3.44 17.91
C GLU A 857 19.64 -4.09 16.94
N ARG A 858 19.15 -4.73 15.86
CA ARG A 858 20.00 -5.37 14.84
C ARG A 858 20.99 -4.40 14.20
N ILE A 859 20.56 -3.17 13.90
CA ILE A 859 21.46 -2.13 13.38
C ILE A 859 22.46 -1.72 14.45
N SER A 860 22.00 -1.43 15.67
CA SER A 860 22.83 -1.00 16.79
C SER A 860 23.93 -2.02 17.16
N GLN A 861 23.66 -3.31 17.01
CA GLN A 861 24.62 -4.40 17.21
C GLN A 861 25.68 -4.49 16.10
N ALA A 862 25.34 -4.11 14.86
CA ALA A 862 26.23 -4.19 13.70
C ALA A 862 27.06 -2.91 13.47
N LEU A 863 26.61 -1.73 13.93
CA LEU A 863 27.35 -0.47 13.81
C LEU A 863 28.79 -0.50 14.35
N PRO A 864 29.14 -1.24 15.43
CA PRO A 864 30.53 -1.41 15.88
C PRO A 864 31.43 -2.27 14.96
N HIS A 865 30.87 -2.87 13.91
CA HIS A 865 31.53 -3.89 13.09
C HIS A 865 31.43 -3.56 11.59
N GLU A 866 32.53 -3.08 11.00
CA GLU A 866 32.61 -2.61 9.61
C GLU A 866 31.95 -3.58 8.60
N LYS A 867 32.27 -4.87 8.69
CA LYS A 867 31.75 -5.92 7.79
C LYS A 867 30.24 -6.14 7.94
N GLU A 868 29.73 -6.04 9.16
CA GLU A 868 28.31 -6.25 9.45
C GLU A 868 27.51 -5.02 9.00
N THR A 869 28.02 -3.82 9.31
CA THR A 869 27.48 -2.54 8.77
C THR A 869 27.42 -2.58 7.25
N ALA A 870 28.51 -2.94 6.57
CA ALA A 870 28.54 -3.06 5.11
C ALA A 870 27.53 -4.08 4.56
N SER A 871 27.26 -5.16 5.29
CA SER A 871 26.23 -6.16 4.92
C SER A 871 24.79 -5.70 5.18
N LEU A 872 24.58 -4.74 6.09
CA LEU A 872 23.26 -4.19 6.40
C LEU A 872 22.84 -3.03 5.50
N LEU A 873 23.78 -2.25 4.95
CA LEU A 873 23.43 -1.08 4.12
C LEU A 873 22.48 -1.42 2.95
N PRO A 874 22.65 -2.53 2.18
CA PRO A 874 21.70 -2.94 1.13
C PRO A 874 20.37 -3.53 1.64
N LEU A 875 20.13 -3.50 2.96
CA LEU A 875 18.92 -3.96 3.64
C LEU A 875 18.21 -2.82 4.39
N LEU A 876 18.74 -1.59 4.32
CA LEU A 876 18.06 -0.39 4.79
C LEU A 876 17.16 0.15 3.67
N MET A 877 16.07 0.81 4.04
CA MET A 877 15.24 1.47 3.05
C MET A 877 15.90 2.82 2.67
N PRO A 878 15.83 3.22 1.40
CA PRO A 878 16.23 4.56 0.93
C PRO A 878 15.70 5.69 1.82
N ALA A 879 14.43 5.60 2.26
CA ALA A 879 13.83 6.59 3.16
C ALA A 879 14.50 6.65 4.54
N ASP A 880 15.03 5.55 5.09
CA ASP A 880 15.74 5.55 6.37
C ASP A 880 17.06 6.34 6.28
N THR A 881 17.83 6.15 5.20
CA THR A 881 19.14 6.83 5.02
C THR A 881 18.95 8.30 4.67
N PHE A 882 17.95 8.62 3.86
CA PHE A 882 17.53 9.99 3.55
C PHE A 882 17.10 10.75 4.81
N TYR A 883 16.19 10.16 5.61
CA TYR A 883 15.72 10.70 6.89
C TYR A 883 16.86 10.89 7.89
N LEU A 884 17.76 9.89 8.02
CA LEU A 884 18.91 9.99 8.92
C LEU A 884 19.78 11.20 8.60
N ALA A 885 20.09 11.45 7.32
CA ALA A 885 20.87 12.62 6.93
C ALA A 885 20.10 13.94 7.15
N ALA A 886 18.80 13.99 6.86
CA ALA A 886 17.97 15.17 7.07
C ALA A 886 17.89 15.57 8.55
N GLU A 887 17.50 14.65 9.44
CA GLU A 887 17.41 14.94 10.87
C GLU A 887 18.77 15.14 11.53
N TYR A 888 19.83 14.43 11.09
CA TYR A 888 21.18 14.70 11.61
C TYR A 888 21.64 16.12 11.26
N ARG A 889 21.31 16.63 10.06
CA ARG A 889 21.59 18.02 9.65
C ARG A 889 20.79 19.04 10.47
N LYS A 890 19.53 18.75 10.77
CA LYS A 890 18.64 19.58 11.60
C LYS A 890 19.08 19.65 13.07
N LEU A 891 19.47 18.51 13.65
CA LEU A 891 19.87 18.40 15.06
C LEU A 891 21.35 18.77 15.31
N TYR A 892 22.24 18.52 14.35
CA TYR A 892 23.70 18.73 14.48
C TYR A 892 24.28 19.51 13.29
N PRO A 893 23.78 20.73 12.97
CA PRO A 893 24.13 21.47 11.75
C PRO A 893 25.62 21.82 11.63
N GLY A 894 26.34 21.95 12.75
CA GLY A 894 27.80 22.20 12.76
C GLY A 894 28.66 20.96 12.51
N GLU A 895 28.10 19.75 12.58
CA GLU A 895 28.83 18.48 12.48
C GLU A 895 28.52 17.73 11.17
N ALA A 896 27.41 18.03 10.51
CA ALA A 896 26.91 17.26 9.37
C ALA A 896 27.80 17.30 8.10
N ALA A 897 28.69 18.29 7.95
CA ALA A 897 29.68 18.33 6.87
C ALA A 897 30.94 17.50 7.16
N ALA A 898 31.10 17.00 8.40
CA ALA A 898 32.27 16.24 8.84
C ALA A 898 32.06 14.71 8.79
N SER A 899 30.85 14.25 8.45
CA SER A 899 30.51 12.82 8.37
C SER A 899 31.19 12.09 7.20
N GLY A 900 31.43 12.77 6.09
CA GLY A 900 32.09 12.22 4.92
C GLY A 900 32.02 13.12 3.68
N PRO A 901 32.58 12.67 2.54
CA PRO A 901 32.56 13.41 1.28
C PRO A 901 31.16 13.82 0.81
N ALA A 902 30.17 12.92 0.84
CA ALA A 902 28.80 13.25 0.44
C ALA A 902 28.12 14.20 1.44
N GLY A 903 28.37 14.04 2.75
CA GLY A 903 27.92 14.99 3.77
C GLY A 903 28.45 16.41 3.55
N LYS A 904 29.70 16.55 3.10
CA LYS A 904 30.29 17.84 2.72
C LYS A 904 29.70 18.40 1.41
N GLU A 905 29.62 17.59 0.36
CA GLU A 905 29.07 18.01 -0.93
C GLU A 905 27.60 18.46 -0.79
N LEU A 906 26.82 17.76 0.03
CA LEU A 906 25.47 18.16 0.43
C LEU A 906 25.44 19.49 1.18
N GLN A 907 26.41 19.75 2.07
CA GLN A 907 26.51 21.04 2.75
C GLN A 907 26.77 22.18 1.75
N ASP A 908 27.70 21.99 0.83
CA ASP A 908 28.07 22.98 -0.19
C ASP A 908 26.88 23.22 -1.15
N LEU A 909 26.13 22.15 -1.51
CA LEU A 909 24.91 22.22 -2.31
C LEU A 909 23.78 22.98 -1.60
N CYS A 910 23.44 22.63 -0.35
CA CYS A 910 22.42 23.33 0.44
C CYS A 910 22.75 24.82 0.64
N GLN A 911 24.03 25.20 0.64
CA GLN A 911 24.43 26.62 0.70
C GLN A 911 24.28 27.33 -0.65
N ARG A 912 24.53 26.62 -1.77
CA ARG A 912 24.46 27.17 -3.13
C ARG A 912 23.02 27.26 -3.66
N ALA A 913 22.19 26.27 -3.37
CA ALA A 913 20.82 26.13 -3.85
C ALA A 913 19.84 25.78 -2.70
N PRO A 914 19.68 26.64 -1.68
CA PRO A 914 18.89 26.33 -0.48
C PRO A 914 17.39 26.13 -0.76
N ALA A 915 16.84 26.75 -1.81
CA ALA A 915 15.44 26.62 -2.20
C ALA A 915 15.10 25.28 -2.88
N GLU A 916 16.12 24.59 -3.38
CA GLU A 916 16.06 23.35 -4.16
C GLU A 916 16.45 22.15 -3.28
N ALA A 917 17.54 22.26 -2.52
CA ALA A 917 18.08 21.18 -1.69
C ALA A 917 17.55 21.17 -0.23
N ASN A 918 16.39 21.77 0.05
CA ASN A 918 15.72 21.68 1.37
C ASN A 918 14.78 20.48 1.47
N TRP A 919 14.37 20.17 2.70
CA TRP A 919 13.48 19.04 2.98
C TRP A 919 12.14 19.18 2.25
N GLU A 920 11.49 20.34 2.39
CA GLU A 920 10.11 20.59 1.97
C GLU A 920 9.94 20.45 0.44
N HIS A 921 10.91 20.92 -0.34
CA HIS A 921 10.92 20.79 -1.80
C HIS A 921 11.08 19.33 -2.25
N LEU A 922 12.08 18.64 -1.69
CA LEU A 922 12.36 17.24 -2.03
C LEU A 922 11.22 16.32 -1.58
N SER A 923 10.58 16.61 -0.44
CA SER A 923 9.42 15.89 0.08
C SER A 923 8.24 15.96 -0.91
N ARG A 924 7.95 17.16 -1.43
CA ARG A 924 6.87 17.38 -2.40
C ARG A 924 7.07 16.65 -3.73
N ASP A 925 8.31 16.55 -4.21
CA ASP A 925 8.59 16.06 -5.57
C ASP A 925 9.02 14.60 -5.64
N PHE A 926 9.55 14.04 -4.55
CA PHE A 926 9.93 12.63 -4.44
C PHE A 926 9.08 11.82 -3.45
N GLY A 927 8.19 12.48 -2.70
CA GLY A 927 7.16 11.82 -1.88
C GLY A 927 6.10 11.08 -2.70
N VAL A 928 5.13 10.52 -1.99
CA VAL A 928 4.01 9.73 -2.52
C VAL A 928 2.68 10.31 -2.04
N ALA A 929 1.57 9.94 -2.67
CA ALA A 929 0.24 10.38 -2.23
C ALA A 929 -0.24 9.54 -1.04
N HIS A 930 -1.01 10.14 -0.12
CA HIS A 930 -1.44 9.49 1.12
C HIS A 930 -2.96 9.60 1.32
N PRO A 931 -3.78 9.08 0.38
CA PRO A 931 -5.23 9.25 0.41
C PRO A 931 -5.90 8.56 1.62
N THR A 932 -5.32 7.46 2.12
CA THR A 932 -5.86 6.72 3.28
C THR A 932 -5.23 7.15 4.60
N LEU A 933 -3.91 7.40 4.59
CA LEU A 933 -3.13 7.68 5.79
C LEU A 933 -3.24 9.17 6.18
N ALA A 934 -3.08 10.08 5.22
CA ALA A 934 -3.10 11.53 5.47
C ALA A 934 -4.39 12.22 5.05
N HIS A 935 -5.27 11.58 4.27
CA HIS A 935 -6.43 12.21 3.63
C HIS A 935 -6.05 13.35 2.65
N THR A 936 -4.99 13.15 1.85
CA THR A 936 -4.62 14.05 0.75
C THR A 936 -3.96 13.32 -0.42
N ASN A 937 -4.20 13.84 -1.62
CA ASN A 937 -3.48 13.45 -2.84
C ASN A 937 -2.19 14.26 -3.05
N ALA A 938 -1.92 15.25 -2.20
CA ALA A 938 -0.63 15.92 -2.17
C ALA A 938 0.49 14.90 -1.87
N ARG A 939 1.61 15.03 -2.60
CA ARG A 939 2.79 14.19 -2.40
C ARG A 939 3.61 14.68 -1.23
N ASP A 940 3.96 13.79 -0.30
CA ASP A 940 4.80 14.11 0.85
C ASP A 940 5.61 12.87 1.31
N LEU A 941 6.65 13.11 2.11
CA LEU A 941 7.39 12.11 2.89
C LEU A 941 7.05 12.33 4.38
N LEU A 942 6.06 11.61 4.88
CA LEU A 942 5.54 11.73 6.25
C LEU A 942 6.54 11.28 7.32
N ASN A 943 7.62 10.60 6.93
CA ASN A 943 8.69 10.12 7.81
C ASN A 943 8.27 9.14 8.90
N LEU A 944 7.25 8.34 8.63
CA LEU A 944 6.68 7.42 9.61
C LEU A 944 7.45 6.09 9.66
N GLN A 945 7.31 5.37 10.78
CA GLN A 945 7.57 3.94 10.81
C GLN A 945 6.57 3.24 9.88
N PRO A 946 6.97 2.23 9.07
CA PRO A 946 6.04 1.49 8.22
C PRO A 946 4.83 0.98 9.00
N PHE A 947 3.64 1.28 8.48
CA PHE A 947 2.37 0.94 9.13
C PHE A 947 2.15 -0.57 9.06
N PRO A 948 1.83 -1.24 10.18
CA PRO A 948 1.51 -2.67 10.18
C PRO A 948 0.39 -3.04 9.21
N TYR A 949 0.43 -4.26 8.65
CA TYR A 949 -0.57 -4.66 7.67
C TYR A 949 -1.97 -4.76 8.30
N SER A 950 -2.97 -4.22 7.61
CA SER A 950 -4.37 -4.27 8.02
C SER A 950 -5.28 -4.56 6.82
N GLY A 951 -6.59 -4.70 7.04
CA GLY A 951 -7.51 -5.16 6.01
C GLY A 951 -8.87 -4.47 6.06
N GLY A 952 -9.55 -4.44 4.92
CA GLY A 952 -10.63 -3.49 4.65
C GLY A 952 -10.07 -2.24 3.96
N TYR A 953 -10.67 -1.08 4.19
CA TYR A 953 -10.22 0.18 3.58
C TYR A 953 -8.78 0.58 3.98
N THR A 954 -8.30 0.11 5.13
CA THR A 954 -6.95 0.38 5.65
C THR A 954 -5.84 -0.51 5.09
N SER A 955 -6.09 -1.34 4.08
CA SER A 955 -5.05 -2.21 3.49
C SER A 955 -3.89 -1.43 2.86
N ARG A 956 -4.14 -0.21 2.38
CA ARG A 956 -3.17 0.67 1.72
C ARG A 956 -2.14 1.31 2.67
N LEU A 957 -2.44 1.38 3.98
CA LEU A 957 -1.58 2.08 4.94
C LEU A 957 -0.13 1.59 4.93
N PHE A 958 0.08 0.28 4.76
CA PHE A 958 1.42 -0.28 4.63
C PHE A 958 2.13 0.25 3.37
N GLY A 959 1.43 0.28 2.21
CA GLY A 959 1.95 0.79 0.94
C GLY A 959 2.31 2.26 1.00
N GLU A 960 1.36 3.10 1.41
CA GLU A 960 1.53 4.55 1.59
C GLU A 960 2.74 4.87 2.51
N SER A 961 2.99 4.06 3.54
CA SER A 961 4.06 4.29 4.52
C SER A 961 5.51 3.92 4.10
N LEU A 962 5.74 3.37 2.91
CA LEU A 962 7.05 2.82 2.51
C LEU A 962 8.01 3.82 1.86
N GLU A 963 7.49 4.85 1.17
CA GLU A 963 8.17 6.12 0.80
C GLU A 963 9.55 6.04 0.09
N SER A 964 9.94 4.88 -0.44
CA SER A 964 11.35 4.61 -0.77
C SER A 964 11.67 4.50 -2.26
N ASN A 965 10.69 4.16 -3.11
CA ASN A 965 10.92 3.86 -4.53
C ASN A 965 11.50 5.07 -5.27
N ASN A 966 10.80 6.22 -5.19
CA ASN A 966 11.16 7.45 -5.88
C ASN A 966 12.55 7.95 -5.45
N LEU A 967 12.87 7.90 -4.15
CA LEU A 967 14.19 8.26 -3.63
C LEU A 967 15.31 7.39 -4.23
N TYR A 968 15.12 6.06 -4.32
CA TYR A 968 16.13 5.18 -4.91
C TYR A 968 16.29 5.38 -6.42
N TRP A 969 15.19 5.51 -7.15
CA TRP A 969 15.24 5.75 -8.59
C TRP A 969 15.85 7.11 -8.94
N ALA A 970 15.59 8.15 -8.14
CA ALA A 970 16.24 9.46 -8.26
C ALA A 970 17.76 9.35 -8.04
N ARG A 971 18.21 8.70 -6.97
CA ARG A 971 19.63 8.43 -6.74
C ARG A 971 20.26 7.62 -7.88
N LEU A 972 19.58 6.61 -8.38
CA LEU A 972 20.09 5.79 -9.49
C LEU A 972 20.19 6.62 -10.80
N ALA A 973 19.26 7.54 -11.02
CA ALA A 973 19.32 8.48 -12.14
C ALA A 973 20.50 9.47 -12.01
N ASP A 974 20.75 10.02 -10.81
CA ASP A 974 21.95 10.82 -10.48
C ASP A 974 23.24 10.04 -10.74
N GLU A 975 23.40 8.87 -10.10
CA GLU A 975 24.59 8.01 -10.22
C GLU A 975 24.89 7.60 -11.68
N MET A 976 23.86 7.41 -12.50
CA MET A 976 24.01 7.07 -13.92
C MET A 976 24.01 8.31 -14.84
N GLY A 977 23.87 9.52 -14.29
CA GLY A 977 23.87 10.80 -15.02
C GLY A 977 22.73 10.97 -16.03
N TYR A 978 21.51 10.51 -15.71
CA TYR A 978 20.32 10.85 -16.50
C TYR A 978 19.82 12.26 -16.15
N PRO A 979 19.32 13.05 -17.11
CA PRO A 979 18.71 14.33 -16.80
C PRO A 979 17.36 14.13 -16.07
N PRO A 980 16.95 15.02 -15.16
CA PRO A 980 15.76 14.84 -14.32
C PRO A 980 14.46 14.51 -15.09
N VAL A 981 14.26 15.11 -16.27
CA VAL A 981 13.09 14.87 -17.13
C VAL A 981 12.89 13.40 -17.53
N MET A 982 13.97 12.58 -17.51
CA MET A 982 13.89 11.14 -17.79
C MET A 982 13.21 10.35 -16.66
N LEU A 983 13.08 10.90 -15.44
CA LEU A 983 12.37 10.24 -14.34
C LEU A 983 10.93 9.89 -14.70
N ASN A 984 10.28 10.73 -15.51
CA ASN A 984 8.93 10.51 -16.05
C ASN A 984 8.76 9.18 -16.83
N ARG A 985 9.87 8.56 -17.25
CA ARG A 985 9.93 7.24 -17.90
C ARG A 985 10.68 6.21 -17.05
N LEU A 986 11.78 6.60 -16.41
CA LEU A 986 12.59 5.70 -15.58
C LEU A 986 11.78 5.16 -14.39
N VAL A 987 11.06 6.01 -13.66
CA VAL A 987 10.38 5.60 -12.42
C VAL A 987 9.24 4.59 -12.66
N PRO A 988 8.30 4.80 -13.62
CA PRO A 988 7.29 3.80 -13.96
C PRO A 988 7.89 2.45 -14.37
N GLU A 989 8.83 2.46 -15.33
CA GLU A 989 9.40 1.24 -15.91
C GLU A 989 10.24 0.45 -14.88
N LEU A 990 11.07 1.13 -14.07
CA LEU A 990 11.83 0.49 -13.00
C LEU A 990 10.93 -0.06 -11.89
N THR A 991 9.83 0.63 -11.57
CA THR A 991 8.88 0.14 -10.57
C THR A 991 8.16 -1.12 -11.06
N ARG A 992 7.72 -1.19 -12.34
CA ARG A 992 7.18 -2.43 -12.93
C ARG A 992 8.18 -3.59 -12.88
N HIS A 993 9.44 -3.34 -13.25
CA HIS A 993 10.50 -4.35 -13.19
C HIS A 993 10.83 -4.80 -11.75
N MET A 994 10.82 -3.89 -10.79
CA MET A 994 10.95 -4.21 -9.37
C MET A 994 9.83 -5.13 -8.90
N ILE A 995 8.57 -4.84 -9.25
CA ILE A 995 7.42 -5.65 -8.86
C ILE A 995 7.56 -7.10 -9.36
N SER A 996 7.98 -7.32 -10.62
CA SER A 996 8.19 -8.68 -11.14
C SER A 996 9.32 -9.44 -10.40
N LYS A 997 10.24 -8.75 -9.73
CA LYS A 997 11.32 -9.34 -8.94
C LYS A 997 10.99 -9.58 -7.47
N ILE A 998 9.86 -9.08 -6.96
CA ILE A 998 9.44 -9.30 -5.57
C ILE A 998 9.27 -10.81 -5.36
N PHE A 999 10.15 -11.39 -4.54
CA PHE A 999 10.02 -12.76 -4.07
C PHE A 999 9.93 -12.75 -2.55
N ALA A 1000 8.75 -12.33 -2.10
CA ALA A 1000 8.36 -12.23 -0.71
C ALA A 1000 7.73 -13.52 -0.19
N THR A 1001 7.83 -13.75 1.12
CA THR A 1001 7.07 -14.82 1.79
C THR A 1001 5.69 -14.34 2.22
N ASP A 1002 5.55 -13.08 2.63
CA ASP A 1002 4.29 -12.53 3.11
C ASP A 1002 4.18 -11.00 2.99
N LEU A 1003 3.00 -10.48 3.31
CA LEU A 1003 2.60 -9.07 3.16
C LEU A 1003 3.34 -8.08 4.09
N GLU A 1004 4.17 -8.56 5.03
CA GLU A 1004 5.04 -7.71 5.86
C GLU A 1004 6.54 -7.89 5.53
N ASP A 1005 6.90 -8.71 4.51
CA ASP A 1005 8.29 -8.95 4.03
C ASP A 1005 8.81 -7.76 3.18
N TRP A 1006 8.78 -6.55 3.76
CA TRP A 1006 9.40 -5.36 3.15
C TRP A 1006 10.89 -5.56 2.76
N PRO A 1007 11.70 -6.42 3.42
CA PRO A 1007 13.05 -6.71 2.96
C PRO A 1007 13.07 -7.36 1.56
N ALA A 1008 12.03 -8.10 1.15
CA ALA A 1008 11.91 -8.61 -0.23
C ALA A 1008 11.77 -7.48 -1.26
N MET A 1009 11.11 -6.39 -0.88
CA MET A 1009 10.96 -5.21 -1.73
C MET A 1009 12.31 -4.52 -1.90
N VAL A 1010 13.05 -4.26 -0.82
CA VAL A 1010 14.39 -3.64 -0.87
C VAL A 1010 15.36 -4.51 -1.70
N ARG A 1011 15.31 -5.85 -1.55
CA ARG A 1011 16.07 -6.77 -2.43
C ARG A 1011 15.69 -6.60 -3.90
N ALA A 1012 14.39 -6.63 -4.23
CA ALA A 1012 13.91 -6.48 -5.61
C ALA A 1012 14.27 -5.11 -6.23
N MET A 1013 14.24 -4.04 -5.44
CA MET A 1013 14.64 -2.69 -5.81
C MET A 1013 16.13 -2.63 -6.20
N HIS A 1014 17.01 -3.20 -5.36
CA HIS A 1014 18.43 -3.29 -5.66
C HIS A 1014 18.73 -4.19 -6.87
N GLU A 1015 18.08 -5.36 -6.98
CA GLU A 1015 18.23 -6.25 -8.14
C GLU A 1015 17.83 -5.57 -9.47
N THR A 1016 16.76 -4.77 -9.48
CA THR A 1016 16.36 -3.96 -10.63
C THR A 1016 17.36 -2.85 -10.94
N GLY A 1017 17.86 -2.14 -9.92
CA GLY A 1017 18.90 -1.12 -10.10
C GLY A 1017 20.18 -1.69 -10.71
N ASP A 1018 20.59 -2.89 -10.29
CA ASP A 1018 21.75 -3.59 -10.85
C ASP A 1018 21.51 -4.14 -12.26
N ASP A 1019 20.26 -4.46 -12.61
CA ASP A 1019 19.88 -4.81 -13.98
C ASP A 1019 19.88 -3.58 -14.91
N LEU A 1020 19.54 -2.37 -14.40
CA LEU A 1020 19.73 -1.11 -15.13
C LEU A 1020 21.21 -0.79 -15.32
N ARG A 1021 22.02 -0.82 -14.24
CA ARG A 1021 23.48 -0.57 -14.30
C ARG A 1021 24.20 -1.52 -15.27
N ARG A 1022 23.74 -2.76 -15.39
CA ARG A 1022 24.26 -3.77 -16.34
C ARG A 1022 23.64 -3.69 -17.75
N GLY A 1023 22.77 -2.71 -18.02
CA GLY A 1023 22.14 -2.51 -19.33
C GLY A 1023 21.21 -3.64 -19.78
N LYS A 1024 20.68 -4.44 -18.85
CA LYS A 1024 19.75 -5.54 -19.15
C LYS A 1024 18.34 -5.03 -19.46
N ILE A 1025 17.94 -3.91 -18.88
CA ILE A 1025 16.64 -3.26 -19.15
C ILE A 1025 16.75 -2.51 -20.49
N ALA A 1026 16.43 -3.22 -21.58
CA ALA A 1026 16.60 -2.73 -22.94
C ALA A 1026 15.80 -1.45 -23.24
N SER A 1027 14.62 -1.31 -22.65
CA SER A 1027 13.73 -0.14 -22.78
C SER A 1027 14.31 1.16 -22.20
N LEU A 1028 15.33 1.08 -21.33
CA LEU A 1028 15.90 2.24 -20.63
C LEU A 1028 17.38 2.52 -20.97
N ARG A 1029 17.93 1.85 -22.00
CA ARG A 1029 19.31 2.11 -22.42
C ARG A 1029 19.48 3.55 -22.91
N LYS A 1030 20.47 4.26 -22.38
CA LYS A 1030 20.95 5.52 -22.98
C LYS A 1030 21.30 5.26 -24.45
N THR A 1031 20.67 6.01 -25.35
CA THR A 1031 21.14 6.14 -26.73
C THR A 1031 22.50 6.82 -26.69
N SER A 1032 23.56 6.04 -26.92
CA SER A 1032 24.90 6.60 -27.05
C SER A 1032 24.92 7.56 -28.22
N THR A 1033 25.11 8.85 -27.95
CA THR A 1033 25.52 9.83 -28.97
C THR A 1033 26.75 9.23 -29.67
N PRO A 1034 26.75 9.06 -31.00
CA PRO A 1034 27.91 8.48 -31.68
C PRO A 1034 29.11 9.39 -31.42
N SER A 1035 30.12 8.86 -30.75
CA SER A 1035 31.37 9.58 -30.50
C SER A 1035 31.99 9.95 -31.83
N THR A 1036 32.39 11.21 -31.97
CA THR A 1036 32.85 11.82 -33.23
C THR A 1036 34.25 11.36 -33.67
N GLU A 1037 34.65 10.13 -33.33
CA GLU A 1037 35.96 9.51 -33.57
C GLU A 1037 35.92 8.30 -34.53
N GLN A 1038 34.80 8.04 -35.20
CA GLN A 1038 34.71 7.01 -36.27
C GLN A 1038 34.37 7.58 -37.66
N ALA A 1039 34.59 8.88 -37.87
CA ALA A 1039 34.44 9.54 -39.18
C ALA A 1039 35.74 9.57 -40.02
N GLU A 1040 36.89 9.23 -39.45
CA GLU A 1040 38.18 9.14 -40.16
C GLU A 1040 38.66 7.69 -40.29
N ASN A 1041 38.08 6.92 -41.23
CA ASN A 1041 38.75 5.81 -41.93
C ASN A 1041 37.83 5.19 -43.01
N ILE A 1042 37.51 5.97 -44.05
CA ILE A 1042 37.03 5.43 -45.33
C ILE A 1042 37.98 5.93 -46.43
N VAL A 1043 39.02 5.14 -46.70
CA VAL A 1043 39.87 5.31 -47.89
C VAL A 1043 39.16 4.64 -49.07
N PRO A 1044 38.91 5.35 -50.19
CA PRO A 1044 38.30 4.73 -51.35
C PRO A 1044 39.34 3.88 -52.12
N ALA A 1045 39.06 2.59 -52.27
CA ALA A 1045 39.75 1.74 -53.24
C ALA A 1045 39.03 1.80 -54.60
N GLN A 1046 39.82 1.76 -55.68
CA GLN A 1046 39.37 1.75 -57.09
C GLN A 1046 38.84 0.38 -57.51
#